data_AF-A0A2U8XCE9-F1
#
_entry.id   AF-A0A2U8XCE9-F1
#
_cell.length_a   1.000
_cell.length_b   1.000
_cell.length_c   1.000
_cell.angle_alpha   90.00
_cell.angle_beta   90.00
_cell.angle_gamma   90.00
#
_symmetry.space_group_name_H-M   'P 1'
#
loop_
_entity.id
_entity.type
_entity.pdbx_description
1 polymer ?
#
loop_
_entity_poly.entity_id
_entity_poly.type
_entity_poly.pdbx_seq_one_letter_code
_entity_poly.pdbx_strand_id
1 'polypeptide(L)'
;MTREPASDRRHWQEADDLLLVYRETMGRPPRLGDAPGAALAVGPQRALYLAVDAEGRVTAFNGHVDLGTGIRTALAQIVAEELDVPLAHVAMELGSTATAPDQGGTIASETIQIAAIPLRLAAATARRHLVEAASRRLNRGVAELVVEAGTVRVAAEPDLSIAYGALVRGSRTEVTLDPDAAVKPVAEYTLVGRPVPRVDIPDKAVGAWTYVHDVRVPGMVHGRVVRPPCAGVDTGLGGMLVSVDEASVAHIPGLIAVVVVGDFVGVVAAREENAAEAARCLSVTWRPGEDLPDLNRPEAPLRANPATARRLLDRGDVERALTHAEARLDRTYVWPYQMHGSIGPSCAVAEFRDGDLVVWSGTQNPHVLQSDLALLLDLPEERIAIERHEAAGCYGRNCADDVAADAALLARAVGRPVRVQLTREQEHAWEPKGAAQVMDVRGGLDAEGGPAAYDFETRYPSNGAPTLALILTGKVSATPATYPMGDRTAVPPYAFGHARVTVHDMPPIARASWMRGVSALPNTFAHESYIDELATAAGVDPIAYRLRYLGDPRAADLVRAVAERAAWVPHTVPGTHGGSGDILYGRGFAYAVYVHGPFPGKAAAWAAWVADVAVNRVTGEVAVTRVVVGQDSGLMINPDGVRHQIHGNVIQSTSRVLKESVGFDATGVTSREWGSYPILAFPQVPEIDVLMLPRQDQPPLGAGESASVPSAAAITNALFDATGIRFRELPLTAEAVRAALNPPRIAGPDNPAPRRRRGVLAGLFGAGAGALALATTLLPWRPAYPSIERPDPAAYSAATIAQGRLVAAAGACLVCHVGPDGRSFAGGRGLETPFGLVYASNITPDVESGIGAWSYPAFARAMREGVSRDGHHLYPAHPYTSFAGVSERDLQALYAYLMAQGPVAATVPETALRAPFNLRPLMAGWNALFHRPPTFADPARGPDWNRGAYLVEALGHCGACHTPRNALGAESRDGARLTGGFADGWEAPALAGLSRSPLPWSEDDFFAYLRTGRSPRHGSAAGPMADVVASLGPLPDSDIRAMAIYLASLARAAPGPVAASASVPAPGASSLFQGACASCHEGGAGGELVPLGLVTAVHSAHPDNLIQAVLNGIAAAAERFPAPDPSAPPAAMPAFRDTFTDRQVAEVVAYTRARYAPDAPEWPGLEAAVARVRGLKPHAAW
;
A
#
# COMPACT_ATOMS: atom_id res chain seq x y z
N MET A 1 -1.08 -12.29 -29.75
CA MET A 1 -1.39 -11.56 -30.99
C MET A 1 -2.65 -10.75 -30.72
N THR A 2 -2.51 -9.47 -30.40
CA THR A 2 -3.65 -8.56 -30.23
C THR A 2 -4.18 -8.18 -31.61
N ARG A 3 -5.50 -8.29 -31.81
CA ARG A 3 -6.20 -7.95 -33.06
C ARG A 3 -6.01 -6.46 -33.38
N GLU A 4 -5.92 -6.09 -34.66
CA GLU A 4 -5.82 -4.70 -35.10
C GLU A 4 -7.21 -4.02 -35.04
N PRO A 5 -7.43 -2.98 -34.23
CA PRO A 5 -8.76 -2.37 -34.09
C PRO A 5 -9.30 -1.72 -35.37
N ALA A 6 -8.42 -1.30 -36.29
CA ALA A 6 -8.83 -0.78 -37.60
C ALA A 6 -9.42 -1.86 -38.54
N SER A 7 -9.12 -3.15 -38.32
CA SER A 7 -9.71 -4.24 -39.11
C SER A 7 -11.16 -4.51 -38.74
N ASP A 8 -11.53 -4.33 -37.47
CA ASP A 8 -12.85 -4.69 -36.96
C ASP A 8 -13.90 -3.62 -37.35
N ARG A 9 -13.54 -2.34 -37.37
CA ARG A 9 -14.42 -1.27 -37.88
C ARG A 9 -14.69 -1.40 -39.38
N ARG A 10 -13.68 -1.75 -40.19
CA ARG A 10 -13.86 -2.00 -41.63
C ARG A 10 -14.68 -3.25 -41.90
N HIS A 11 -14.51 -4.31 -41.10
CA HIS A 11 -15.30 -5.53 -41.25
C HIS A 11 -16.81 -5.23 -41.25
N TRP A 12 -17.31 -4.51 -40.25
CA TRP A 12 -18.75 -4.18 -40.18
C TRP A 12 -19.21 -3.20 -41.25
N GLN A 13 -18.30 -2.40 -41.80
CA GLN A 13 -18.59 -1.44 -42.87
C GLN A 13 -18.60 -2.06 -44.27
N GLU A 14 -17.76 -3.07 -44.52
CA GLU A 14 -17.47 -3.58 -45.86
C GLU A 14 -17.98 -5.01 -46.12
N ALA A 15 -18.29 -5.78 -45.07
CA ALA A 15 -18.73 -7.17 -45.25
C ALA A 15 -20.17 -7.28 -45.80
N ASP A 16 -20.35 -8.23 -46.71
CA ASP A 16 -21.65 -8.78 -47.12
C ASP A 16 -22.09 -9.90 -46.14
N ASP A 17 -23.24 -10.54 -46.38
CA ASP A 17 -23.76 -11.65 -45.56
C ASP A 17 -24.17 -11.25 -44.12
N LEU A 18 -24.69 -10.02 -43.95
CA LEU A 18 -24.95 -9.41 -42.64
C LEU A 18 -26.33 -8.75 -42.56
N LEU A 19 -26.98 -8.92 -41.40
CA LEU A 19 -28.03 -8.02 -40.91
C LEU A 19 -27.44 -7.11 -39.82
N LEU A 20 -27.58 -5.80 -39.98
CA LEU A 20 -27.05 -4.79 -39.06
C LEU A 20 -28.18 -3.92 -38.51
N VAL A 21 -28.24 -3.72 -37.20
CA VAL A 21 -29.20 -2.85 -36.53
C VAL A 21 -28.51 -1.59 -36.00
N TYR A 22 -28.92 -0.44 -36.52
CA TYR A 22 -28.34 0.86 -36.20
C TYR A 22 -29.33 1.79 -35.52
N ARG A 23 -28.83 2.71 -34.71
CA ARG A 23 -29.61 3.85 -34.21
C ARG A 23 -28.93 5.15 -34.60
N GLU A 24 -29.71 6.09 -35.13
CA GLU A 24 -29.27 7.49 -35.21
C GLU A 24 -29.37 8.11 -33.82
N THR A 25 -28.26 8.66 -33.36
CA THR A 25 -28.17 9.34 -32.06
C THR A 25 -27.92 10.83 -32.30
N MET A 26 -28.66 11.66 -31.56
CA MET A 26 -28.53 13.11 -31.60
C MET A 26 -27.78 13.56 -30.35
N GLY A 27 -26.59 14.13 -30.56
CA GLY A 27 -25.75 14.66 -29.48
C GLY A 27 -24.90 13.60 -28.75
N ARG A 28 -23.89 14.08 -28.04
CA ARG A 28 -22.99 13.31 -27.17
C ARG A 28 -23.14 13.77 -25.71
N PRO A 29 -22.80 12.94 -24.71
CA PRO A 29 -22.73 13.39 -23.31
C PRO A 29 -21.79 14.59 -23.14
N PRO A 30 -22.03 15.50 -22.18
CA PRO A 30 -21.13 16.62 -21.90
C PRO A 30 -19.74 16.13 -21.49
N ARG A 31 -18.69 16.79 -21.98
CA ARG A 31 -17.29 16.42 -21.77
C ARG A 31 -16.49 17.57 -21.16
N LEU A 32 -15.29 17.27 -20.64
CA LEU A 32 -14.42 18.28 -20.03
C LEU A 32 -14.04 19.35 -21.06
N GLY A 33 -14.34 20.62 -20.77
CA GLY A 33 -14.16 21.75 -21.70
C GLY A 33 -15.45 22.22 -22.39
N ASP A 34 -16.54 21.44 -22.32
CA ASP A 34 -17.86 21.89 -22.78
C ASP A 34 -18.40 22.98 -21.84
N ALA A 35 -19.07 24.01 -22.39
CA ALA A 35 -19.70 25.04 -21.55
C ALA A 35 -20.80 24.42 -20.67
N PRO A 36 -20.99 24.88 -19.40
CA PRO A 36 -22.03 24.37 -18.53
C PRO A 36 -23.41 24.46 -19.19
N GLY A 37 -24.06 23.32 -19.42
CA GLY A 37 -25.38 23.25 -20.07
C GLY A 37 -25.38 23.17 -21.61
N ALA A 38 -24.21 23.04 -22.26
CA ALA A 38 -24.13 22.84 -23.70
C ALA A 38 -24.49 21.39 -24.08
N ALA A 39 -25.69 21.17 -24.62
CA ALA A 39 -25.91 20.07 -25.55
C ALA A 39 -25.19 20.46 -26.85
N LEU A 40 -23.97 19.97 -27.06
CA LEU A 40 -23.28 20.17 -28.33
C LEU A 40 -24.05 19.41 -29.41
N ALA A 41 -24.61 20.17 -30.36
CA ALA A 41 -25.18 19.66 -31.58
C ALA A 41 -24.07 19.04 -32.45
N VAL A 42 -23.63 17.84 -32.08
CA VAL A 42 -22.92 16.95 -33.00
C VAL A 42 -23.98 16.43 -33.97
N GLY A 43 -23.69 16.44 -35.27
CA GLY A 43 -24.57 15.86 -36.28
C GLY A 43 -24.90 14.38 -35.96
N PRO A 44 -25.94 13.81 -36.59
CA PRO A 44 -26.41 12.46 -36.26
C PRO A 44 -25.26 11.45 -36.30
N GLN A 45 -24.96 10.81 -35.17
CA GLN A 45 -24.02 9.69 -35.11
C GLN A 45 -24.80 8.39 -35.30
N ARG A 46 -24.42 7.63 -36.33
CA ARG A 46 -24.97 6.31 -36.62
C ARG A 46 -24.23 5.27 -35.79
N ALA A 47 -24.89 4.71 -34.78
CA ALA A 47 -24.30 3.75 -33.86
C ALA A 47 -24.83 2.33 -34.12
N LEU A 48 -23.92 1.35 -34.20
CA LEU A 48 -24.24 -0.07 -34.37
C LEU A 48 -24.59 -0.68 -33.00
N TYR A 49 -25.68 -1.45 -32.93
CA TYR A 49 -26.08 -2.14 -31.70
C TYR A 49 -26.06 -3.66 -31.84
N LEU A 50 -26.30 -4.18 -33.04
CA LEU A 50 -26.40 -5.62 -33.27
C LEU A 50 -26.05 -5.98 -34.71
N ALA A 51 -25.36 -7.11 -34.88
CA ALA A 51 -25.05 -7.73 -36.16
C ALA A 51 -25.39 -9.24 -36.12
N VAL A 52 -25.98 -9.78 -37.20
CA VAL A 52 -26.21 -11.21 -37.39
C VAL A 52 -25.56 -11.66 -38.69
N ASP A 53 -24.71 -12.69 -38.63
CA ASP A 53 -23.97 -13.22 -39.78
C ASP A 53 -24.64 -14.43 -40.45
N ALA A 54 -24.10 -14.86 -41.60
CA ALA A 54 -24.62 -15.99 -42.38
C ALA A 54 -24.44 -17.37 -41.71
N GLU A 55 -23.67 -17.45 -40.63
CA GLU A 55 -23.58 -18.62 -39.75
C GLU A 55 -24.62 -18.57 -38.62
N GLY A 56 -25.38 -17.47 -38.51
CA GLY A 56 -26.37 -17.25 -37.47
C GLY A 56 -25.76 -16.87 -36.12
N ARG A 57 -24.50 -16.41 -36.11
CA ARG A 57 -23.87 -15.82 -34.91
C ARG A 57 -24.29 -14.37 -34.80
N VAL A 58 -24.35 -13.90 -33.56
CA VAL A 58 -24.79 -12.56 -33.20
C VAL A 58 -23.64 -11.83 -32.53
N THR A 59 -23.30 -10.65 -33.03
CA THR A 59 -22.40 -9.71 -32.34
C THR A 59 -23.20 -8.52 -31.87
N ALA A 60 -23.14 -8.21 -30.58
CA ALA A 60 -23.88 -7.13 -29.94
C ALA A 60 -22.92 -6.12 -29.31
N PHE A 61 -23.25 -4.84 -29.44
CA PHE A 61 -22.34 -3.73 -29.11
C PHE A 61 -22.89 -2.90 -27.96
N ASN A 62 -22.07 -2.59 -26.98
CA ASN A 62 -22.44 -1.75 -25.84
C ASN A 62 -21.27 -0.86 -25.41
N GLY A 63 -21.54 0.41 -25.16
CA GLY A 63 -20.52 1.39 -24.74
C GLY A 63 -20.02 1.18 -23.31
N HIS A 64 -20.83 0.53 -22.46
CA HIS A 64 -20.41 0.18 -21.10
C HIS A 64 -19.49 -1.05 -21.10
N VAL A 65 -18.65 -1.14 -20.07
CA VAL A 65 -17.56 -2.10 -19.98
C VAL A 65 -17.70 -3.01 -18.76
N ASP A 66 -17.24 -4.25 -18.86
CA ASP A 66 -17.26 -5.16 -17.71
C ASP A 66 -16.13 -4.81 -16.75
N LEU A 67 -16.52 -4.48 -15.52
CA LEU A 67 -15.62 -4.12 -14.42
C LEU A 67 -15.40 -5.30 -13.45
N GLY A 68 -15.66 -6.52 -13.93
CA GLY A 68 -15.69 -7.73 -13.10
C GLY A 68 -17.09 -8.04 -12.54
N THR A 69 -18.12 -7.32 -12.97
CA THR A 69 -19.51 -7.45 -12.49
C THR A 69 -20.31 -8.50 -13.26
N GLY A 70 -19.78 -9.04 -14.36
CA GLY A 70 -20.43 -10.06 -15.18
C GLY A 70 -21.51 -9.51 -16.13
N ILE A 71 -21.47 -8.20 -16.42
CA ILE A 71 -22.43 -7.58 -17.33
C ILE A 71 -22.30 -8.11 -18.76
N ARG A 72 -21.11 -8.58 -19.18
CA ARG A 72 -20.93 -9.25 -20.47
C ARG A 72 -21.90 -10.42 -20.63
N THR A 73 -22.03 -11.23 -19.59
CA THR A 73 -22.94 -12.38 -19.57
C THR A 73 -24.40 -11.94 -19.53
N ALA A 74 -24.74 -10.96 -18.69
CA ALA A 74 -26.11 -10.46 -18.57
C ALA A 74 -26.62 -9.80 -19.87
N LEU A 75 -25.80 -8.96 -20.53
CA LEU A 75 -26.14 -8.35 -21.81
C LEU A 75 -26.31 -9.42 -22.91
N ALA A 76 -25.43 -10.43 -22.94
CA ALA A 76 -25.56 -11.55 -23.86
C ALA A 76 -26.87 -12.34 -23.63
N GLN A 77 -27.27 -12.55 -22.36
CA GLN A 77 -28.56 -13.19 -22.03
C GLN A 77 -29.76 -12.36 -22.54
N ILE A 78 -29.74 -11.04 -22.40
CA ILE A 78 -30.80 -10.16 -22.92
C ILE A 78 -30.92 -10.31 -24.43
N VAL A 79 -29.79 -10.27 -25.14
CA VAL A 79 -29.76 -10.40 -26.61
C VAL A 79 -30.22 -11.80 -27.05
N ALA A 80 -29.71 -12.85 -26.40
CA ALA A 80 -30.05 -14.24 -26.71
C ALA A 80 -31.53 -14.54 -26.48
N GLU A 81 -32.08 -14.09 -25.35
CA GLU A 81 -33.49 -14.23 -25.00
C GLU A 81 -34.39 -13.53 -26.03
N GLU A 82 -34.04 -12.31 -26.41
CA GLU A 82 -34.85 -11.51 -27.32
C GLU A 82 -34.65 -11.91 -28.80
N LEU A 83 -33.60 -12.64 -29.17
CA LEU A 83 -33.45 -13.21 -30.52
C LEU A 83 -33.87 -14.68 -30.63
N ASP A 84 -34.23 -15.33 -29.52
CA ASP A 84 -34.46 -16.78 -29.44
C ASP A 84 -33.29 -17.60 -30.00
N VAL A 85 -32.05 -17.20 -29.68
CA VAL A 85 -30.80 -17.89 -30.09
C VAL A 85 -30.10 -18.52 -28.87
N PRO A 86 -29.28 -19.57 -29.06
CA PRO A 86 -28.44 -20.08 -27.98
C PRO A 86 -27.48 -18.99 -27.48
N LEU A 87 -27.26 -18.90 -26.16
CA LEU A 87 -26.34 -17.91 -25.58
C LEU A 87 -24.93 -17.99 -26.18
N ALA A 88 -24.46 -19.20 -26.51
CA ALA A 88 -23.14 -19.43 -27.11
C ALA A 88 -23.00 -18.82 -28.53
N HIS A 89 -24.10 -18.42 -29.17
CA HIS A 89 -24.08 -17.74 -30.47
C HIS A 89 -23.94 -16.22 -30.32
N VAL A 90 -24.02 -15.67 -29.10
CA VAL A 90 -23.94 -14.23 -28.85
C VAL A 90 -22.54 -13.86 -28.35
N ALA A 91 -21.85 -13.02 -29.12
CA ALA A 91 -20.63 -12.34 -28.71
C ALA A 91 -20.94 -10.88 -28.35
N MET A 92 -20.34 -10.38 -27.27
CA MET A 92 -20.46 -8.99 -26.86
C MET A 92 -19.18 -8.22 -27.17
N GLU A 93 -19.32 -7.04 -27.76
CA GLU A 93 -18.25 -6.05 -27.91
C GLU A 93 -18.53 -4.87 -26.98
N LEU A 94 -17.60 -4.61 -26.06
CA LEU A 94 -17.81 -3.70 -24.94
C LEU A 94 -16.77 -2.57 -24.95
N GLY A 95 -17.23 -1.33 -25.05
CA GLY A 95 -16.44 -0.11 -24.82
C GLY A 95 -15.30 0.18 -25.79
N SER A 96 -15.27 -0.43 -26.98
CA SER A 96 -14.40 0.09 -28.06
C SER A 96 -15.00 1.36 -28.63
N THR A 97 -14.24 2.45 -28.68
CA THR A 97 -14.75 3.72 -29.25
C THR A 97 -14.83 3.70 -30.77
N ALA A 98 -14.29 2.65 -31.42
CA ALA A 98 -14.33 2.49 -32.87
C ALA A 98 -15.65 1.88 -33.37
N THR A 99 -16.29 1.04 -32.56
CA THR A 99 -17.40 0.16 -32.97
C THR A 99 -18.61 0.24 -32.04
N ALA A 100 -18.41 0.49 -30.74
CA ALA A 100 -19.48 0.53 -29.75
C ALA A 100 -20.16 1.91 -29.69
N PRO A 101 -21.45 1.96 -29.34
CA PRO A 101 -22.18 3.22 -29.19
C PRO A 101 -21.61 4.05 -28.02
N ASP A 102 -21.54 5.38 -28.17
CA ASP A 102 -21.29 6.28 -27.04
C ASP A 102 -22.52 6.30 -26.12
N GLN A 103 -22.39 5.57 -25.01
CA GLN A 103 -23.40 5.49 -23.96
C GLN A 103 -22.92 6.15 -22.65
N GLY A 104 -21.81 6.90 -22.70
CA GLY A 104 -21.16 7.46 -21.52
C GLY A 104 -20.31 6.45 -20.75
N GLY A 105 -20.00 6.79 -19.49
CA GLY A 105 -19.18 5.98 -18.60
C GLY A 105 -19.96 4.84 -17.92
N THR A 106 -19.27 3.76 -17.53
CA THR A 106 -19.91 2.68 -16.76
C THR A 106 -20.05 3.07 -15.29
N ILE A 107 -21.14 3.78 -14.96
CA ILE A 107 -21.35 4.37 -13.62
C ILE A 107 -22.76 4.12 -13.09
N ALA A 108 -22.98 4.44 -11.81
CA ALA A 108 -24.31 4.60 -11.19
C ALA A 108 -25.25 3.39 -11.30
N SER A 109 -24.70 2.19 -11.55
CA SER A 109 -25.46 0.97 -11.84
C SER A 109 -26.37 1.06 -13.08
N GLU A 110 -26.03 1.91 -14.05
CA GLU A 110 -26.87 2.22 -15.22
C GLU A 110 -26.83 1.17 -16.34
N THR A 111 -25.87 0.24 -16.36
CA THR A 111 -25.71 -0.70 -17.49
C THR A 111 -26.98 -1.47 -17.81
N ILE A 112 -27.58 -2.13 -16.82
CA ILE A 112 -28.81 -2.91 -17.04
C ILE A 112 -30.04 -1.99 -17.04
N GLN A 113 -30.08 -0.99 -16.17
CA GLN A 113 -31.25 -0.12 -15.99
C GLN A 113 -31.46 0.83 -17.17
N ILE A 114 -30.40 1.24 -17.88
CA ILE A 114 -30.40 2.29 -18.90
C ILE A 114 -29.79 1.78 -20.21
N ALA A 115 -28.51 1.36 -20.20
CA ALA A 115 -27.76 1.08 -21.43
C ALA A 115 -28.20 -0.21 -22.15
N ALA A 116 -28.81 -1.15 -21.43
CA ALA A 116 -29.31 -2.41 -21.99
C ALA A 116 -30.66 -2.27 -22.71
N ILE A 117 -31.44 -1.22 -22.43
CA ILE A 117 -32.75 -0.99 -23.05
C ILE A 117 -32.65 -0.89 -24.58
N PRO A 118 -31.82 0.00 -25.17
CA PRO A 118 -31.69 0.07 -26.63
C PRO A 118 -31.13 -1.23 -27.22
N LEU A 119 -30.24 -1.93 -26.49
CA LEU A 119 -29.70 -3.20 -26.94
C LEU A 119 -30.79 -4.27 -27.07
N ARG A 120 -31.70 -4.34 -26.10
CA ARG A 120 -32.87 -5.24 -26.15
C ARG A 120 -33.81 -4.90 -27.31
N LEU A 121 -34.09 -3.60 -27.53
CA LEU A 121 -34.92 -3.16 -28.65
C LEU A 121 -34.27 -3.48 -30.01
N ALA A 122 -32.94 -3.39 -30.11
CA ALA A 122 -32.21 -3.80 -31.31
C ALA A 122 -32.39 -5.30 -31.61
N ALA A 123 -32.30 -6.15 -30.58
CA ALA A 123 -32.56 -7.58 -30.69
C ALA A 123 -34.01 -7.88 -31.12
N ALA A 124 -35.00 -7.22 -30.53
CA ALA A 124 -36.41 -7.36 -30.94
C ALA A 124 -36.65 -6.89 -32.38
N THR A 125 -36.03 -5.77 -32.79
CA THR A 125 -36.09 -5.26 -34.16
C THR A 125 -35.52 -6.26 -35.16
N ALA A 126 -34.36 -6.85 -34.86
CA ALA A 126 -33.74 -7.88 -35.68
C ALA A 126 -34.60 -9.14 -35.76
N ARG A 127 -35.15 -9.64 -34.63
CA ARG A 127 -36.05 -10.80 -34.61
C ARG A 127 -37.24 -10.58 -35.55
N ARG A 128 -37.92 -9.43 -35.43
CA ARG A 128 -39.07 -9.08 -36.28
C ARG A 128 -38.68 -9.11 -37.76
N HIS A 129 -37.56 -8.45 -38.11
CA HIS A 129 -37.08 -8.40 -39.48
C HIS A 129 -36.78 -9.81 -40.05
N LEU A 130 -36.13 -10.66 -39.26
CA LEU A 130 -35.80 -12.03 -39.65
C LEU A 130 -37.06 -12.91 -39.81
N VAL A 131 -38.04 -12.78 -38.92
CA VAL A 131 -39.32 -13.51 -39.02
C VAL A 131 -40.11 -13.06 -40.24
N GLU A 132 -40.14 -11.77 -40.56
CA GLU A 132 -40.76 -11.25 -41.79
C GLU A 132 -40.05 -11.75 -43.05
N ALA A 133 -38.72 -11.82 -43.04
CA ALA A 133 -37.94 -12.39 -44.13
C ALA A 133 -38.22 -13.89 -44.31
N ALA A 134 -38.33 -14.64 -43.21
CA ALA A 134 -38.72 -16.05 -43.22
C ALA A 134 -40.14 -16.25 -43.73
N SER A 135 -41.10 -15.42 -43.32
CA SER A 135 -42.49 -15.43 -43.81
C SER A 135 -42.56 -15.33 -45.33
N ARG A 136 -41.79 -14.42 -45.93
CA ARG A 136 -41.69 -14.31 -47.40
C ARG A 136 -41.07 -15.54 -48.04
N ARG A 137 -40.07 -16.16 -47.41
CA ARG A 137 -39.30 -17.28 -47.97
C ARG A 137 -40.01 -18.63 -47.82
N LEU A 138 -40.78 -18.81 -46.75
CA LEU A 138 -41.59 -20.01 -46.46
C LEU A 138 -43.02 -19.89 -47.01
N ASN A 139 -43.43 -18.71 -47.48
CA ASN A 139 -44.78 -18.41 -47.96
C ASN A 139 -45.86 -18.79 -46.92
N ARG A 140 -45.71 -18.26 -45.71
CA ARG A 140 -46.62 -18.43 -44.55
C ARG A 140 -46.78 -17.10 -43.82
N GLY A 141 -47.92 -16.88 -43.15
CA GLY A 141 -48.13 -15.66 -42.35
C GLY A 141 -47.20 -15.62 -41.13
N VAL A 142 -46.78 -14.41 -40.71
CA VAL A 142 -45.91 -14.21 -39.53
C VAL A 142 -46.48 -14.87 -38.26
N ALA A 143 -47.81 -14.85 -38.08
CA ALA A 143 -48.47 -15.47 -36.93
C ALA A 143 -48.42 -17.01 -36.92
N GLU A 144 -48.06 -17.64 -38.04
CA GLU A 144 -47.88 -19.10 -38.14
C GLU A 144 -46.44 -19.54 -37.83
N LEU A 145 -45.54 -18.58 -37.63
CA LEU A 145 -44.11 -18.83 -37.43
C LEU A 145 -43.73 -18.76 -35.97
N VAL A 146 -42.84 -19.66 -35.56
CA VAL A 146 -42.18 -19.66 -34.26
C VAL A 146 -40.68 -19.65 -34.46
N VAL A 147 -39.95 -19.05 -33.52
CA VAL A 147 -38.48 -19.06 -33.54
C VAL A 147 -38.00 -19.99 -32.43
N GLU A 148 -37.10 -20.89 -32.78
CA GLU A 148 -36.45 -21.78 -31.83
C GLU A 148 -34.97 -21.91 -32.19
N ALA A 149 -34.10 -21.55 -31.25
CA ALA A 149 -32.64 -21.64 -31.38
C ALA A 149 -32.08 -21.02 -32.69
N GLY A 150 -32.55 -19.82 -33.04
CA GLY A 150 -32.15 -19.10 -34.25
C GLY A 150 -32.70 -19.68 -35.56
N THR A 151 -33.70 -20.57 -35.48
CA THR A 151 -34.38 -21.17 -36.62
C THR A 151 -35.86 -20.79 -36.60
N VAL A 152 -36.34 -20.18 -37.68
CA VAL A 152 -37.76 -19.88 -37.87
C VAL A 152 -38.44 -21.11 -38.45
N ARG A 153 -39.52 -21.58 -37.82
CA ARG A 153 -40.29 -22.78 -38.20
C ARG A 153 -41.76 -22.45 -38.34
N VAL A 154 -42.47 -23.19 -39.19
CA VAL A 154 -43.93 -23.15 -39.25
C VAL A 154 -44.50 -24.00 -38.11
N ALA A 155 -45.32 -23.42 -37.23
CA ALA A 155 -45.78 -24.09 -36.01
C ALA A 155 -46.55 -25.40 -36.28
N ALA A 156 -47.36 -25.41 -37.35
CA ALA A 156 -48.12 -26.59 -37.77
C ALA A 156 -47.30 -27.61 -38.60
N GLU A 157 -46.17 -27.19 -39.17
CA GLU A 157 -45.31 -28.01 -40.04
C GLU A 157 -43.82 -27.78 -39.69
N PRO A 158 -43.32 -28.30 -38.55
CA PRO A 158 -41.99 -27.93 -38.02
C PRO A 158 -40.79 -28.25 -38.91
N ASP A 159 -40.96 -29.17 -39.88
CA ASP A 159 -39.96 -29.50 -40.90
C ASP A 159 -39.76 -28.36 -41.91
N LEU A 160 -40.78 -27.52 -42.12
CA LEU A 160 -40.67 -26.27 -42.89
C LEU A 160 -40.01 -25.20 -42.01
N SER A 161 -38.70 -25.05 -42.20
CA SER A 161 -37.88 -24.17 -41.37
C SER A 161 -36.75 -23.49 -42.14
N ILE A 162 -36.25 -22.38 -41.59
CA ILE A 162 -35.10 -21.65 -42.11
C ILE A 162 -34.31 -21.00 -40.98
N ALA A 163 -33.00 -21.23 -40.96
CA ALA A 163 -32.09 -20.61 -39.98
C ALA A 163 -31.83 -19.14 -40.30
N TYR A 164 -31.58 -18.33 -39.26
CA TYR A 164 -31.24 -16.90 -39.42
C TYR A 164 -30.09 -16.66 -40.39
N GLY A 165 -29.02 -17.46 -40.30
CA GLY A 165 -27.88 -17.35 -41.22
C GLY A 165 -28.26 -17.52 -42.70
N ALA A 166 -29.22 -18.39 -43.01
CA ALA A 166 -29.70 -18.59 -44.38
C ALA A 166 -30.56 -17.43 -44.90
N LEU A 167 -31.14 -16.62 -44.01
CA LEU A 167 -31.93 -15.44 -44.35
C LEU A 167 -31.05 -14.25 -44.75
N VAL A 168 -29.86 -14.14 -44.15
CA VAL A 168 -28.93 -13.02 -44.40
C VAL A 168 -27.90 -13.33 -45.49
N ARG A 169 -27.61 -14.61 -45.75
CA ARG A 169 -26.66 -15.06 -46.78
C ARG A 169 -27.02 -14.51 -48.17
N GLY A 170 -26.03 -13.93 -48.83
CA GLY A 170 -26.09 -13.24 -50.11
C GLY A 170 -26.59 -11.79 -50.02
N SER A 171 -26.71 -11.21 -48.83
CA SER A 171 -27.27 -9.86 -48.66
C SER A 171 -26.61 -9.07 -47.53
N ARG A 172 -26.53 -7.75 -47.71
CA ARG A 172 -26.24 -6.78 -46.64
C ARG A 172 -27.51 -5.99 -46.37
N THR A 173 -28.10 -6.21 -45.20
CA THR A 173 -29.34 -5.54 -44.79
C THR A 173 -29.08 -4.66 -43.58
N GLU A 174 -29.39 -3.37 -43.69
CA GLU A 174 -29.27 -2.41 -42.60
C GLU A 174 -30.67 -1.97 -42.15
N VAL A 175 -30.95 -2.13 -40.86
CA VAL A 175 -32.25 -1.81 -40.26
C VAL A 175 -32.06 -0.75 -39.19
N THR A 176 -32.92 0.27 -39.20
CA THR A 176 -32.98 1.25 -38.12
C THR A 176 -33.69 0.64 -36.92
N LEU A 177 -33.10 0.77 -35.74
CA LEU A 177 -33.66 0.37 -34.45
C LEU A 177 -35.03 1.02 -34.29
N ASP A 178 -36.05 0.19 -34.09
CA ASP A 178 -37.40 0.64 -33.80
C ASP A 178 -37.54 0.85 -32.28
N PRO A 179 -37.71 2.10 -31.80
CA PRO A 179 -37.84 2.37 -30.37
C PRO A 179 -39.12 1.76 -29.76
N ASP A 180 -40.09 1.42 -30.60
CA ASP A 180 -41.39 0.85 -30.22
C ASP A 180 -41.47 -0.65 -30.56
N ALA A 181 -40.33 -1.31 -30.86
CA ALA A 181 -40.29 -2.74 -31.14
C ALA A 181 -40.91 -3.55 -29.99
N ALA A 182 -41.89 -4.40 -30.31
CA ALA A 182 -42.53 -5.28 -29.34
C ALA A 182 -41.51 -6.29 -28.78
N VAL A 183 -41.23 -6.19 -27.48
CA VAL A 183 -40.32 -7.08 -26.76
C VAL A 183 -41.06 -8.27 -26.13
N LYS A 184 -40.36 -9.38 -25.90
CA LYS A 184 -40.96 -10.57 -25.26
C LYS A 184 -41.52 -10.26 -23.86
N PRO A 185 -42.72 -10.75 -23.52
CA PRO A 185 -43.21 -10.68 -22.16
C PRO A 185 -42.37 -11.60 -21.25
N VAL A 186 -42.22 -11.22 -19.98
CA VAL A 186 -41.41 -11.97 -18.99
C VAL A 186 -41.86 -13.43 -18.86
N ALA A 187 -43.16 -13.71 -19.05
CA ALA A 187 -43.71 -15.06 -19.00
C ALA A 187 -43.15 -16.01 -20.07
N GLU A 188 -42.58 -15.48 -21.15
CA GLU A 188 -41.96 -16.24 -22.25
C GLU A 188 -40.44 -16.37 -22.08
N TYR A 189 -39.85 -15.85 -21.01
CA TYR A 189 -38.40 -15.93 -20.80
C TYR A 189 -37.93 -17.34 -20.46
N THR A 190 -36.82 -17.73 -21.07
CA THR A 190 -36.18 -19.05 -20.88
C THR A 190 -34.75 -18.95 -20.36
N LEU A 191 -34.04 -17.86 -20.67
CA LEU A 191 -32.66 -17.53 -20.30
C LEU A 191 -32.60 -16.40 -19.26
N VAL A 192 -33.35 -15.31 -19.45
CA VAL A 192 -33.40 -14.19 -18.49
C VAL A 192 -34.10 -14.63 -17.21
N GLY A 193 -33.53 -14.30 -16.05
CA GLY A 193 -34.01 -14.77 -14.75
C GLY A 193 -33.47 -16.13 -14.33
N ARG A 194 -32.64 -16.78 -15.16
CA ARG A 194 -31.94 -18.04 -14.84
C ARG A 194 -30.47 -17.80 -14.53
N PRO A 195 -29.88 -18.54 -13.57
CA PRO A 195 -28.45 -18.50 -13.31
C PRO A 195 -27.70 -19.13 -14.50
N VAL A 196 -26.74 -18.39 -15.05
CA VAL A 196 -25.87 -18.87 -16.13
C VAL A 196 -24.42 -18.58 -15.74
N PRO A 197 -23.49 -19.54 -15.90
CA PRO A 197 -22.07 -19.31 -15.67
C PRO A 197 -21.53 -18.14 -16.49
N ARG A 198 -20.64 -17.38 -15.88
CA ARG A 198 -19.99 -16.26 -16.54
C ARG A 198 -19.12 -16.72 -17.70
N VAL A 199 -19.30 -16.10 -18.86
CA VAL A 199 -18.58 -16.46 -20.10
C VAL A 199 -17.07 -16.17 -20.03
N ASP A 200 -16.65 -15.28 -19.12
CA ASP A 200 -15.27 -14.81 -18.99
C ASP A 200 -14.44 -15.54 -17.92
N ILE A 201 -15.09 -16.28 -17.00
CA ILE A 201 -14.40 -16.94 -15.88
C ILE A 201 -13.50 -18.11 -16.31
N PRO A 202 -13.88 -18.99 -17.25
CA PRO A 202 -13.04 -20.12 -17.64
C PRO A 202 -11.63 -19.70 -18.07
N ASP A 203 -11.52 -18.71 -18.96
CA ASP A 203 -10.24 -18.19 -19.44
C ASP A 203 -9.44 -17.48 -18.34
N LYS A 204 -10.11 -16.78 -17.43
CA LYS A 204 -9.46 -16.14 -16.27
C LYS A 204 -8.89 -17.16 -15.30
N ALA A 205 -9.63 -18.24 -15.03
CA ALA A 205 -9.23 -19.29 -14.10
C ALA A 205 -7.97 -20.05 -14.54
N VAL A 206 -7.75 -20.17 -15.85
CA VAL A 206 -6.57 -20.84 -16.43
C VAL A 206 -5.45 -19.89 -16.86
N GLY A 207 -5.60 -18.58 -16.62
CA GLY A 207 -4.63 -17.56 -17.03
C GLY A 207 -4.53 -17.35 -18.55
N ALA A 208 -5.57 -17.70 -19.31
CA ALA A 208 -5.65 -17.45 -20.74
C ALA A 208 -6.29 -16.10 -21.10
N TRP A 209 -7.00 -15.47 -20.16
CA TRP A 209 -7.60 -14.16 -20.36
C TRP A 209 -6.53 -13.06 -20.48
N THR A 210 -6.66 -12.19 -21.47
CA THR A 210 -5.73 -11.07 -21.70
C THR A 210 -6.21 -9.82 -20.96
N TYR A 211 -5.54 -9.47 -19.86
CA TYR A 211 -5.70 -8.18 -19.20
C TYR A 211 -4.91 -7.08 -19.94
N VAL A 212 -5.17 -5.82 -19.62
CA VAL A 212 -4.41 -4.70 -20.22
C VAL A 212 -2.90 -4.83 -19.97
N HIS A 213 -2.50 -5.42 -18.84
CA HIS A 213 -1.11 -5.70 -18.48
C HIS A 213 -0.42 -6.69 -19.42
N ASP A 214 -1.20 -7.55 -20.07
CA ASP A 214 -0.74 -8.65 -20.94
C ASP A 214 -0.68 -8.25 -22.42
N VAL A 215 -1.18 -7.06 -22.78
CA VAL A 215 -1.12 -6.53 -24.15
C VAL A 215 0.34 -6.48 -24.63
N ARG A 216 0.59 -7.03 -25.81
CA ARG A 216 1.89 -7.02 -26.49
C ARG A 216 1.69 -6.64 -27.95
N VAL A 217 2.35 -5.56 -28.38
CA VAL A 217 2.34 -5.09 -29.77
C VAL A 217 3.76 -5.07 -30.36
N PRO A 218 3.93 -5.23 -31.68
CA PRO A 218 5.26 -5.23 -32.29
C PRO A 218 6.04 -3.92 -32.02
N GLY A 219 7.33 -4.03 -31.70
CA GLY A 219 8.19 -2.87 -31.49
C GLY A 219 7.97 -2.10 -30.18
N MET A 220 7.09 -2.60 -29.30
CA MET A 220 6.73 -2.01 -28.01
C MET A 220 7.94 -1.74 -27.11
N VAL A 221 7.94 -0.58 -26.46
CA VAL A 221 8.92 -0.17 -25.44
C VAL A 221 8.21 0.19 -24.15
N HIS A 222 8.97 0.46 -23.09
CA HIS A 222 8.45 0.62 -21.74
C HIS A 222 8.67 2.04 -21.23
N GLY A 223 7.59 2.64 -20.73
CA GLY A 223 7.58 3.96 -20.12
C GLY A 223 7.36 3.92 -18.61
N ARG A 224 7.94 4.90 -17.92
CA ARG A 224 7.67 5.24 -16.51
C ARG A 224 7.55 6.75 -16.36
N VAL A 225 6.77 7.17 -15.38
CA VAL A 225 6.53 8.60 -15.10
C VAL A 225 7.17 9.00 -13.79
N VAL A 226 7.65 10.24 -13.72
CA VAL A 226 8.13 10.89 -12.50
C VAL A 226 7.12 11.97 -12.15
N ARG A 227 6.51 11.88 -10.97
CA ARG A 227 5.42 12.76 -10.55
C ARG A 227 5.94 13.91 -9.68
N PRO A 228 5.23 15.06 -9.64
CA PRO A 228 5.55 16.15 -8.72
C PRO A 228 5.52 15.70 -7.23
N PRO A 229 6.15 16.44 -6.31
CA PRO A 229 6.26 16.06 -4.89
C PRO A 229 5.02 16.44 -4.05
N CYS A 230 3.83 16.46 -4.64
CA CYS A 230 2.56 16.81 -3.99
C CYS A 230 1.50 15.72 -4.25
N ALA A 231 1.77 14.52 -3.73
CA ALA A 231 0.99 13.32 -3.99
C ALA A 231 -0.49 13.47 -3.60
N GLY A 232 -1.39 13.17 -4.54
CA GLY A 232 -2.84 13.15 -4.28
C GLY A 232 -3.49 14.54 -4.26
N VAL A 233 -2.81 15.56 -4.77
CA VAL A 233 -3.31 16.92 -4.93
C VAL A 233 -3.27 17.30 -6.40
N ASP A 234 -4.38 17.82 -6.92
CA ASP A 234 -4.51 18.30 -8.31
C ASP A 234 -4.72 19.82 -8.42
N THR A 235 -4.65 20.55 -7.29
CA THR A 235 -4.61 22.01 -7.22
C THR A 235 -3.17 22.52 -7.21
N GLY A 236 -2.94 23.71 -7.79
CA GLY A 236 -1.62 24.36 -7.78
C GLY A 236 -0.54 23.74 -8.70
N LEU A 237 -0.91 22.71 -9.48
CA LEU A 237 -0.08 22.11 -10.53
C LEU A 237 -0.05 22.97 -11.82
N GLY A 238 0.86 22.66 -12.75
CA GLY A 238 0.94 23.30 -14.07
C GLY A 238 2.01 24.40 -14.19
N GLY A 239 3.11 24.27 -13.45
CA GLY A 239 4.24 25.20 -13.43
C GLY A 239 5.22 24.95 -12.27
N MET A 240 5.23 23.74 -11.72
CA MET A 240 6.08 23.33 -10.60
C MET A 240 7.47 22.89 -11.04
N LEU A 241 7.63 22.37 -12.25
CA LEU A 241 8.91 21.86 -12.73
C LEU A 241 9.91 23.01 -12.90
N VAL A 242 11.09 22.88 -12.26
CA VAL A 242 12.19 23.85 -12.38
C VAL A 242 13.21 23.36 -13.39
N SER A 243 13.66 22.12 -13.26
CA SER A 243 14.66 21.53 -14.16
C SER A 243 14.66 20.00 -14.09
N VAL A 244 15.06 19.38 -15.19
CA VAL A 244 15.35 17.94 -15.31
C VAL A 244 16.79 17.78 -15.80
N ASP A 245 17.59 16.97 -15.11
CA ASP A 245 18.94 16.61 -15.56
C ASP A 245 18.91 15.23 -16.23
N GLU A 246 18.78 15.22 -17.56
CA GLU A 246 18.76 13.98 -18.34
C GLU A 246 20.08 13.21 -18.30
N ALA A 247 21.21 13.89 -18.05
CA ALA A 247 22.51 13.24 -17.99
C ALA A 247 22.62 12.30 -16.78
N SER A 248 21.81 12.52 -15.73
CA SER A 248 21.78 11.68 -14.53
C SER A 248 21.37 10.22 -14.82
N VAL A 249 20.70 9.96 -15.95
CA VAL A 249 20.23 8.63 -16.34
C VAL A 249 20.84 8.12 -17.65
N ALA A 250 21.70 8.89 -18.32
CA ALA A 250 22.29 8.54 -19.62
C ALA A 250 23.11 7.24 -19.59
N HIS A 251 23.57 6.82 -18.41
CA HIS A 251 24.31 5.58 -18.19
C HIS A 251 23.44 4.31 -18.20
N ILE A 252 22.11 4.45 -18.14
CA ILE A 252 21.18 3.33 -18.03
C ILE A 252 21.02 2.65 -19.40
N PRO A 253 21.28 1.33 -19.51
CA PRO A 253 21.24 0.63 -20.80
C PRO A 253 19.87 0.71 -21.48
N GLY A 254 19.86 0.98 -22.79
CA GLY A 254 18.63 0.97 -23.57
C GLY A 254 17.63 2.06 -23.21
N LEU A 255 18.05 3.12 -22.51
CA LEU A 255 17.31 4.37 -22.42
C LEU A 255 17.06 4.93 -23.84
N ILE A 256 15.83 5.30 -24.12
CA ILE A 256 15.40 5.82 -25.43
C ILE A 256 15.18 7.33 -25.35
N ALA A 257 14.43 7.80 -24.34
CA ALA A 257 14.13 9.22 -24.19
C ALA A 257 13.76 9.57 -22.74
N VAL A 258 14.06 10.80 -22.34
CA VAL A 258 13.37 11.52 -21.28
C VAL A 258 12.42 12.51 -21.97
N VAL A 259 11.15 12.53 -21.57
CA VAL A 259 10.09 13.34 -22.20
C VAL A 259 9.56 14.30 -21.15
N VAL A 260 9.60 15.60 -21.47
CA VAL A 260 9.16 16.67 -20.60
C VAL A 260 8.14 17.56 -21.31
N VAL A 261 6.95 17.72 -20.75
CA VAL A 261 5.89 18.61 -21.27
C VAL A 261 5.20 19.31 -20.10
N GLY A 262 5.53 20.58 -19.86
CA GLY A 262 5.08 21.26 -18.64
C GLY A 262 5.65 20.56 -17.40
N ASP A 263 4.78 20.19 -16.46
CA ASP A 263 5.10 19.39 -15.27
C ASP A 263 5.05 17.88 -15.53
N PHE A 264 4.69 17.42 -16.74
CA PHE A 264 4.78 16.00 -17.08
C PHE A 264 6.23 15.62 -17.36
N VAL A 265 6.73 14.63 -16.61
CA VAL A 265 8.05 14.03 -16.83
C VAL A 265 7.89 12.52 -16.95
N GLY A 266 8.41 11.95 -18.04
CA GLY A 266 8.47 10.51 -18.23
C GLY A 266 9.76 10.04 -18.87
N VAL A 267 10.07 8.78 -18.70
CA VAL A 267 11.24 8.11 -19.28
C VAL A 267 10.79 6.92 -20.09
N VAL A 268 11.47 6.65 -21.19
CA VAL A 268 11.19 5.52 -22.09
C VAL A 268 12.47 4.72 -22.26
N ALA A 269 12.39 3.40 -22.11
CA ALA A 269 13.49 2.48 -22.33
C ALA A 269 13.04 1.22 -23.06
N ALA A 270 13.99 0.51 -23.66
CA ALA A 270 13.72 -0.74 -24.38
C ALA A 270 13.21 -1.87 -23.47
N ARG A 271 13.57 -1.84 -22.17
CA ARG A 271 13.17 -2.83 -21.15
C ARG A 271 12.50 -2.15 -19.97
N GLU A 272 11.59 -2.85 -19.32
CA GLU A 272 10.78 -2.31 -18.22
C GLU A 272 11.60 -1.94 -16.99
N GLU A 273 12.51 -2.81 -16.57
CA GLU A 273 13.40 -2.60 -15.44
C GLU A 273 14.32 -1.38 -15.63
N ASN A 274 14.73 -1.09 -16.86
CA ASN A 274 15.58 0.06 -17.18
C ASN A 274 14.78 1.36 -17.15
N ALA A 275 13.52 1.34 -17.60
CA ALA A 275 12.63 2.50 -17.45
C ALA A 275 12.33 2.77 -15.96
N ALA A 276 12.16 1.71 -15.15
CA ALA A 276 11.96 1.84 -13.71
C ALA A 276 13.20 2.40 -13.00
N GLU A 277 14.39 1.91 -13.35
CA GLU A 277 15.66 2.44 -12.86
C GLU A 277 15.82 3.92 -13.23
N ALA A 278 15.58 4.27 -14.50
CA ALA A 278 15.70 5.63 -14.98
C ALA A 278 14.75 6.58 -14.27
N ALA A 279 13.49 6.20 -14.07
CA ALA A 279 12.53 7.04 -13.36
C ALA A 279 12.95 7.31 -11.90
N ARG A 280 13.61 6.34 -11.25
CA ARG A 280 14.06 6.46 -9.86
C ARG A 280 15.33 7.33 -9.73
N CYS A 281 16.23 7.23 -10.71
CA CYS A 281 17.52 7.93 -10.70
C CYS A 281 17.50 9.31 -11.37
N LEU A 282 16.44 9.64 -12.12
CA LEU A 282 16.31 10.93 -12.80
C LEU A 282 16.31 12.05 -11.77
N SER A 283 17.28 12.97 -11.90
CA SER A 283 17.34 14.14 -11.04
C SER A 283 16.36 15.19 -11.56
N VAL A 284 15.30 15.44 -10.78
CA VAL A 284 14.27 16.42 -11.10
C VAL A 284 14.15 17.41 -9.95
N THR A 285 14.19 18.70 -10.27
CA THR A 285 13.98 19.78 -9.30
C THR A 285 12.59 20.37 -9.49
N TRP A 286 11.81 20.37 -8.40
CA TRP A 286 10.46 20.91 -8.35
C TRP A 286 10.41 22.11 -7.40
N ARG A 287 9.45 23.00 -7.63
CA ARG A 287 9.01 23.96 -6.61
C ARG A 287 8.31 23.22 -5.46
N PRO A 288 8.38 23.71 -4.22
CA PRO A 288 7.59 23.16 -3.14
C PRO A 288 6.08 23.32 -3.44
N GLY A 289 5.29 22.32 -3.06
CA GLY A 289 3.83 22.39 -3.09
C GLY A 289 3.27 23.25 -1.96
N GLU A 290 1.96 23.47 -1.98
CA GLU A 290 1.23 24.10 -0.87
C GLU A 290 0.96 23.07 0.24
N ASP A 291 0.96 23.55 1.49
CA ASP A 291 0.66 22.69 2.63
C ASP A 291 -0.83 22.31 2.65
N LEU A 292 -1.11 21.03 2.82
CA LEU A 292 -2.46 20.52 3.04
C LEU A 292 -2.91 20.76 4.49
N PRO A 293 -4.21 21.05 4.72
CA PRO A 293 -4.79 20.98 6.06
C PRO A 293 -4.78 19.53 6.57
N ASP A 294 -5.00 19.32 7.87
CA ASP A 294 -5.04 17.97 8.45
C ASP A 294 -6.26 17.15 7.98
N LEU A 295 -6.10 16.44 6.86
CA LEU A 295 -7.14 15.61 6.27
C LEU A 295 -7.32 14.25 6.97
N ASN A 296 -6.46 13.90 7.94
CA ASN A 296 -6.69 12.74 8.80
C ASN A 296 -7.84 13.00 9.78
N ARG A 297 -8.18 14.27 10.02
CA ARG A 297 -9.34 14.72 10.79
C ARG A 297 -10.18 15.69 9.94
N PRO A 298 -10.94 15.16 8.96
CA PRO A 298 -11.48 15.97 7.88
C PRO A 298 -12.58 16.94 8.31
N GLU A 299 -13.13 16.84 9.53
CA GLU A 299 -14.24 17.68 9.95
C GLU A 299 -13.94 19.18 9.87
N ALA A 300 -12.88 19.64 10.53
CA ALA A 300 -12.53 21.06 10.57
C ALA A 300 -12.16 21.60 9.17
N PRO A 301 -11.31 20.93 8.37
CA PRO A 301 -11.04 21.32 6.98
C PRO A 301 -12.30 21.43 6.12
N LEU A 302 -13.22 20.46 6.19
CA LEU A 302 -14.44 20.46 5.38
C LEU A 302 -15.40 21.59 5.77
N ARG A 303 -15.48 21.94 7.06
CA ARG A 303 -16.27 23.09 7.53
C ARG A 303 -15.67 24.43 7.13
N ALA A 304 -14.35 24.51 7.04
CA ALA A 304 -13.63 25.72 6.65
C ALA A 304 -13.59 25.93 5.12
N ASN A 305 -13.81 24.89 4.32
CA ASN A 305 -13.76 24.95 2.87
C ASN A 305 -14.87 25.86 2.30
N PRO A 306 -14.58 26.75 1.32
CA PRO A 306 -15.59 27.59 0.70
C PRO A 306 -16.69 26.74 0.07
N ALA A 307 -17.96 27.04 0.38
CA ALA A 307 -19.09 26.25 -0.08
C ALA A 307 -20.31 27.10 -0.42
N THR A 308 -21.12 26.61 -1.34
CA THR A 308 -22.44 27.17 -1.68
C THR A 308 -23.53 26.25 -1.15
N ALA A 309 -24.39 26.78 -0.28
CA ALA A 309 -25.52 26.02 0.26
C ALA A 309 -26.65 25.89 -0.77
N ARG A 310 -27.07 24.66 -1.03
CA ARG A 310 -28.19 24.31 -1.92
C ARG A 310 -29.26 23.54 -1.14
N ARG A 311 -30.45 24.14 -1.05
CA ARG A 311 -31.62 23.54 -0.38
C ARG A 311 -32.30 22.54 -1.30
N LEU A 312 -32.37 21.28 -0.89
CA LEU A 312 -33.00 20.19 -1.65
C LEU A 312 -34.43 19.90 -1.21
N LEU A 313 -34.69 20.03 0.09
CA LEU A 313 -35.99 19.80 0.69
C LEU A 313 -36.23 20.85 1.78
N ASP A 314 -37.43 21.40 1.82
CA ASP A 314 -37.91 22.28 2.90
C ASP A 314 -39.41 22.02 3.11
N ARG A 315 -39.76 21.42 4.25
CA ARG A 315 -41.11 20.93 4.55
C ARG A 315 -41.47 21.21 6.00
N GLY A 316 -42.64 21.78 6.22
CA GLY A 316 -43.12 22.13 7.56
C GLY A 316 -42.31 23.26 8.20
N ASP A 317 -42.57 23.53 9.47
CA ASP A 317 -41.82 24.53 10.27
C ASP A 317 -40.76 23.85 11.14
N VAL A 318 -39.53 23.73 10.62
CA VAL A 318 -38.42 23.02 11.28
C VAL A 318 -37.95 23.73 12.54
N GLU A 319 -37.81 25.05 12.54
CA GLU A 319 -37.31 25.80 13.71
C GLU A 319 -38.30 25.74 14.87
N ARG A 320 -39.60 25.88 14.58
CA ARG A 320 -40.63 25.72 15.60
C ARG A 320 -40.66 24.30 16.14
N ALA A 321 -40.60 23.29 15.28
CA ALA A 321 -40.60 21.89 15.71
C ALA A 321 -39.36 21.55 16.57
N LEU A 322 -38.17 22.05 16.23
CA LEU A 322 -36.97 21.91 17.05
C LEU A 322 -37.10 22.59 18.42
N THR A 323 -37.75 23.76 18.47
CA THR A 323 -37.99 24.50 19.73
C THR A 323 -38.95 23.77 20.66
N HIS A 324 -39.89 23.00 20.11
CA HIS A 324 -40.91 22.25 20.86
C HIS A 324 -40.60 20.76 20.99
N ALA A 325 -39.42 20.30 20.55
CA ALA A 325 -39.01 18.91 20.71
C ALA A 325 -38.86 18.59 22.20
N GLU A 326 -39.42 17.45 22.65
CA GLU A 326 -39.31 17.00 24.03
C GLU A 326 -37.88 16.60 24.36
N ALA A 327 -37.22 15.91 23.42
CA ALA A 327 -35.82 15.52 23.54
C ALA A 327 -35.06 15.92 22.27
N ARG A 328 -34.07 16.80 22.41
CA ARG A 328 -33.20 17.23 21.30
C ARG A 328 -32.02 16.29 21.12
N LEU A 329 -31.78 15.86 19.88
CA LEU A 329 -30.73 14.93 19.50
C LEU A 329 -29.88 15.50 18.36
N ASP A 330 -29.15 16.60 18.56
CA ASP A 330 -28.26 17.09 17.51
C ASP A 330 -27.02 16.17 17.37
N ARG A 331 -26.67 15.78 16.14
CA ARG A 331 -25.59 14.82 15.82
C ARG A 331 -24.74 15.26 14.66
N THR A 332 -23.46 14.92 14.73
CA THR A 332 -22.50 15.03 13.63
C THR A 332 -21.94 13.64 13.34
N TYR A 333 -21.87 13.30 12.06
CA TYR A 333 -21.28 12.08 11.53
C TYR A 333 -20.13 12.45 10.60
N VAL A 334 -19.04 11.67 10.65
CA VAL A 334 -17.80 11.95 9.91
C VAL A 334 -17.36 10.73 9.11
N TRP A 335 -17.12 10.95 7.81
CA TRP A 335 -16.65 9.94 6.86
C TRP A 335 -15.23 10.28 6.37
N PRO A 336 -14.27 9.34 6.40
CA PRO A 336 -12.87 9.60 6.05
C PRO A 336 -12.62 9.58 4.54
N TYR A 337 -11.46 10.09 4.10
CA TYR A 337 -10.96 9.84 2.75
C TYR A 337 -10.58 8.36 2.59
N GLN A 338 -10.94 7.78 1.44
CA GLN A 338 -10.68 6.36 1.10
C GLN A 338 -10.09 6.28 -0.31
N MET A 339 -9.45 5.17 -0.66
CA MET A 339 -8.92 4.95 -2.02
C MET A 339 -9.61 3.75 -2.67
N HIS A 340 -9.58 3.68 -4.01
CA HIS A 340 -10.17 2.54 -4.72
C HIS A 340 -9.38 1.27 -4.46
N GLY A 341 -8.04 1.37 -4.31
CA GLY A 341 -7.19 0.26 -3.92
C GLY A 341 -7.28 -0.90 -4.92
N SER A 342 -7.04 -0.63 -6.20
CA SER A 342 -7.09 -1.68 -7.22
C SER A 342 -5.96 -2.69 -7.03
N ILE A 343 -6.21 -4.00 -7.15
CA ILE A 343 -5.20 -5.05 -6.85
C ILE A 343 -4.02 -4.99 -7.82
N GLY A 344 -4.27 -4.72 -9.10
CA GLY A 344 -3.22 -4.40 -10.07
C GLY A 344 -3.08 -2.89 -10.23
N PRO A 345 -1.87 -2.32 -10.19
CA PRO A 345 -1.65 -0.92 -10.55
C PRO A 345 -2.11 -0.64 -11.98
N SER A 346 -2.52 0.60 -12.25
CA SER A 346 -3.02 1.01 -13.56
C SER A 346 -1.95 0.82 -14.65
N CYS A 347 -2.36 0.31 -15.81
CA CYS A 347 -1.51 0.06 -16.97
C CYS A 347 -2.24 0.44 -18.27
N ALA A 348 -1.50 0.95 -19.23
CA ALA A 348 -1.98 1.20 -20.59
C ALA A 348 -0.86 0.99 -21.63
N VAL A 349 -1.26 0.70 -22.86
CA VAL A 349 -0.39 0.67 -24.03
C VAL A 349 -0.94 1.67 -25.03
N ALA A 350 -0.09 2.53 -25.59
CA ALA A 350 -0.48 3.47 -26.63
C ALA A 350 0.44 3.33 -27.85
N GLU A 351 -0.14 3.47 -29.04
CA GLU A 351 0.57 3.56 -30.31
C GLU A 351 0.12 4.81 -31.04
N PHE A 352 1.07 5.70 -31.37
CA PHE A 352 0.82 6.90 -32.15
C PHE A 352 1.55 6.78 -33.49
N ARG A 353 0.81 6.74 -34.59
CA ARG A 353 1.36 6.54 -35.94
C ARG A 353 0.55 7.29 -36.98
N ASP A 354 1.22 7.99 -37.88
CA ASP A 354 0.62 8.68 -39.02
C ASP A 354 -0.54 9.66 -38.65
N GLY A 355 -0.50 10.18 -37.42
CA GLY A 355 -1.51 11.08 -36.83
C GLY A 355 -2.70 10.38 -36.18
N ASP A 356 -2.73 9.04 -36.17
CA ASP A 356 -3.70 8.21 -35.46
C ASP A 356 -3.14 7.73 -34.12
N LEU A 357 -4.02 7.66 -33.12
CA LEU A 357 -3.72 7.12 -31.80
C LEU A 357 -4.61 5.91 -31.51
N VAL A 358 -3.99 4.80 -31.14
CA VAL A 358 -4.67 3.65 -30.54
C VAL A 358 -4.20 3.52 -29.10
N VAL A 359 -5.13 3.39 -28.15
CA VAL A 359 -4.82 3.16 -26.74
C VAL A 359 -5.54 1.92 -26.24
N TRP A 360 -4.78 0.91 -25.83
CA TRP A 360 -5.29 -0.22 -25.04
C TRP A 360 -5.29 0.17 -23.58
N SER A 361 -6.48 0.28 -22.99
CA SER A 361 -6.66 0.84 -21.64
C SER A 361 -7.56 -0.02 -20.76
N GLY A 362 -7.30 0.03 -19.46
CA GLY A 362 -8.16 -0.51 -18.40
C GLY A 362 -9.34 0.38 -18.02
N THR A 363 -9.51 1.53 -18.69
CA THR A 363 -10.50 2.57 -18.37
C THR A 363 -11.92 2.02 -18.21
N GLN A 364 -12.67 2.61 -17.29
CA GLN A 364 -14.12 2.40 -17.17
C GLN A 364 -14.96 3.36 -18.05
N ASN A 365 -14.32 4.38 -18.64
CA ASN A 365 -14.98 5.45 -19.40
C ASN A 365 -14.32 5.68 -20.78
N PRO A 366 -14.38 4.72 -21.72
CA PRO A 366 -13.62 4.80 -22.98
C PRO A 366 -13.87 6.07 -23.80
N HIS A 367 -15.13 6.48 -24.00
CA HIS A 367 -15.47 7.68 -24.78
C HIS A 367 -15.07 8.99 -24.08
N VAL A 368 -15.11 9.03 -22.74
CA VAL A 368 -14.62 10.20 -21.99
C VAL A 368 -13.11 10.30 -22.13
N LEU A 369 -12.39 9.18 -21.98
CA LEU A 369 -10.95 9.12 -22.18
C LEU A 369 -10.55 9.55 -23.60
N GLN A 370 -11.27 9.09 -24.64
CA GLN A 370 -11.03 9.51 -26.03
C GLN A 370 -11.02 11.04 -26.18
N SER A 371 -11.92 11.72 -25.45
CA SER A 371 -12.09 13.17 -25.48
C SER A 371 -11.01 13.90 -24.72
N ASP A 372 -10.65 13.39 -23.55
CA ASP A 372 -9.53 13.90 -22.77
C ASP A 372 -8.23 13.78 -23.56
N LEU A 373 -8.02 12.68 -24.30
CA LEU A 373 -6.86 12.50 -25.17
C LEU A 373 -6.89 13.39 -26.41
N ALA A 374 -8.08 13.62 -26.99
CA ALA A 374 -8.26 14.59 -28.08
C ALA A 374 -7.83 16.00 -27.65
N LEU A 375 -8.29 16.44 -26.47
CA LEU A 375 -7.89 17.71 -25.88
C LEU A 375 -6.40 17.76 -25.53
N LEU A 376 -5.86 16.68 -24.94
CA LEU A 376 -4.46 16.60 -24.54
C LEU A 376 -3.50 16.72 -25.73
N LEU A 377 -3.86 16.09 -26.86
CA LEU A 377 -2.99 15.95 -28.02
C LEU A 377 -3.31 16.90 -29.17
N ASP A 378 -4.35 17.73 -29.04
CA ASP A 378 -4.92 18.58 -30.10
C ASP A 378 -5.31 17.77 -31.35
N LEU A 379 -5.96 16.62 -31.15
CA LEU A 379 -6.40 15.73 -32.21
C LEU A 379 -7.93 15.70 -32.34
N PRO A 380 -8.46 15.43 -33.55
CA PRO A 380 -9.86 15.04 -33.69
C PRO A 380 -10.12 13.70 -32.97
N GLU A 381 -11.29 13.54 -32.36
CA GLU A 381 -11.67 12.30 -31.67
C GLU A 381 -11.73 11.10 -32.64
N GLU A 382 -12.06 11.34 -33.91
CA GLU A 382 -12.15 10.29 -34.93
C GLU A 382 -10.79 9.67 -35.27
N ARG A 383 -9.69 10.35 -34.92
CA ARG A 383 -8.31 9.89 -35.07
C ARG A 383 -7.81 9.11 -33.84
N ILE A 384 -8.66 8.94 -32.81
CA ILE A 384 -8.33 8.27 -31.56
C ILE A 384 -9.24 7.07 -31.35
N ALA A 385 -8.66 5.89 -31.19
CA ALA A 385 -9.38 4.68 -30.81
C ALA A 385 -8.95 4.22 -29.40
N ILE A 386 -9.93 4.01 -28.52
CA ILE A 386 -9.71 3.40 -27.21
C ILE A 386 -10.21 1.96 -27.28
N GLU A 387 -9.29 1.01 -27.09
CA GLU A 387 -9.56 -0.40 -27.01
C GLU A 387 -9.55 -0.86 -25.55
N ARG A 388 -10.73 -1.23 -25.05
CA ARG A 388 -10.90 -1.53 -23.64
C ARG A 388 -10.56 -3.00 -23.33
N HIS A 389 -9.46 -3.21 -22.61
CA HIS A 389 -9.10 -4.47 -21.94
C HIS A 389 -9.41 -4.46 -20.44
N GLU A 390 -9.75 -5.62 -19.87
CA GLU A 390 -10.00 -5.69 -18.43
C GLU A 390 -8.76 -5.36 -17.60
N ALA A 391 -8.96 -4.64 -16.50
CA ALA A 391 -7.96 -4.34 -15.49
C ALA A 391 -8.31 -5.08 -14.18
N ALA A 392 -7.34 -5.21 -13.29
CA ALA A 392 -7.49 -5.91 -12.02
C ALA A 392 -8.21 -5.06 -10.94
N GLY A 393 -9.43 -4.65 -11.26
CA GLY A 393 -10.29 -3.81 -10.42
C GLY A 393 -10.19 -2.31 -10.75
N CYS A 394 -11.27 -1.57 -10.45
CA CYS A 394 -11.30 -0.11 -10.52
C CYS A 394 -12.19 0.51 -9.44
N TYR A 395 -13.33 -0.11 -9.11
CA TYR A 395 -14.27 0.30 -8.06
C TYR A 395 -14.75 1.77 -8.13
N GLY A 396 -14.65 2.37 -9.32
CA GLY A 396 -14.71 3.81 -9.54
C GLY A 396 -13.59 4.26 -10.49
N ARG A 397 -13.35 5.58 -10.57
CA ARG A 397 -12.30 6.12 -11.45
C ARG A 397 -10.96 6.15 -10.73
N ASN A 398 -10.14 5.13 -10.92
CA ASN A 398 -8.74 5.08 -10.47
C ASN A 398 -7.79 5.73 -11.52
N CYS A 399 -6.49 5.44 -11.46
CA CYS A 399 -5.48 5.99 -12.39
C CYS A 399 -5.53 5.42 -13.83
N ALA A 400 -6.51 4.59 -14.21
CA ALA A 400 -6.55 3.99 -15.54
C ALA A 400 -6.59 5.02 -16.69
N ASP A 401 -7.28 6.15 -16.47
CA ASP A 401 -7.33 7.25 -17.44
C ASP A 401 -6.01 8.04 -17.44
N ASP A 402 -5.42 8.23 -16.26
CA ASP A 402 -4.15 8.97 -16.08
C ASP A 402 -2.99 8.26 -16.77
N VAL A 403 -2.86 6.95 -16.57
CA VAL A 403 -1.78 6.14 -17.19
C VAL A 403 -1.96 5.99 -18.70
N ALA A 404 -3.21 6.03 -19.19
CA ALA A 404 -3.49 6.02 -20.62
C ALA A 404 -3.02 7.32 -21.28
N ALA A 405 -3.24 8.46 -20.63
CA ALA A 405 -2.72 9.74 -21.08
C ALA A 405 -1.18 9.81 -21.02
N ASP A 406 -0.57 9.26 -19.96
CA ASP A 406 0.88 9.13 -19.86
C ASP A 406 1.45 8.32 -21.04
N ALA A 407 0.86 7.15 -21.34
CA ALA A 407 1.27 6.30 -22.45
C ALA A 407 1.13 7.01 -23.79
N ALA A 408 0.04 7.74 -24.02
CA ALA A 408 -0.20 8.48 -25.26
C ALA A 408 0.84 9.59 -25.49
N LEU A 409 1.19 10.36 -24.45
CA LEU A 409 2.24 11.39 -24.52
C LEU A 409 3.60 10.79 -24.86
N LEU A 410 3.98 9.69 -24.19
CA LEU A 410 5.25 9.02 -24.44
C LEU A 410 5.30 8.38 -25.83
N ALA A 411 4.23 7.69 -26.26
CA ALA A 411 4.15 7.07 -27.59
C ALA A 411 4.26 8.11 -28.72
N ARG A 412 3.58 9.26 -28.58
CA ARG A 412 3.72 10.38 -29.52
C ARG A 412 5.15 10.91 -29.57
N ALA A 413 5.81 11.05 -28.41
CA ALA A 413 7.17 11.59 -28.34
C ALA A 413 8.22 10.68 -28.99
N VAL A 414 8.08 9.35 -28.87
CA VAL A 414 9.07 8.40 -29.41
C VAL A 414 8.71 7.78 -30.76
N GLY A 415 7.47 7.96 -31.24
CA GLY A 415 6.99 7.38 -32.51
C GLY A 415 6.99 5.85 -32.52
N ARG A 416 6.83 5.22 -31.35
CA ARG A 416 6.80 3.77 -31.12
C ARG A 416 5.69 3.43 -30.14
N PRO A 417 5.16 2.19 -30.14
CA PRO A 417 4.22 1.79 -29.10
C PRO A 417 4.88 1.80 -27.71
N VAL A 418 4.24 2.43 -26.73
CA VAL A 418 4.75 2.53 -25.36
C VAL A 418 3.77 1.91 -24.39
N ARG A 419 4.26 0.98 -23.55
CA ARG A 419 3.56 0.46 -22.38
C ARG A 419 3.96 1.23 -21.13
N VAL A 420 2.98 1.79 -20.42
CA VAL A 420 3.18 2.44 -19.12
C VAL A 420 2.40 1.69 -18.06
N GLN A 421 3.06 1.38 -16.95
CA GLN A 421 2.45 0.80 -15.77
C GLN A 421 2.92 1.60 -14.55
N LEU A 422 1.97 2.00 -13.70
CA LEU A 422 2.29 2.66 -12.45
C LEU A 422 2.87 1.66 -11.44
N THR A 423 3.73 2.14 -10.56
CA THR A 423 4.10 1.40 -9.35
C THR A 423 2.94 1.40 -8.35
N ARG A 424 2.97 0.51 -7.33
CA ARG A 424 1.95 0.50 -6.28
C ARG A 424 1.92 1.84 -5.52
N GLU A 425 3.10 2.36 -5.25
CA GLU A 425 3.32 3.64 -4.58
C GLU A 425 2.71 4.79 -5.38
N GLN A 426 2.89 4.79 -6.71
CA GLN A 426 2.28 5.78 -7.58
C GLN A 426 0.78 5.63 -7.68
N GLU A 427 0.25 4.40 -7.79
CA GLU A 427 -1.20 4.16 -7.81
C GLU A 427 -1.84 4.72 -6.53
N HIS A 428 -1.39 4.30 -5.36
CA HIS A 428 -1.96 4.77 -4.09
C HIS A 428 -1.71 6.25 -3.83
N ALA A 429 -0.55 6.79 -4.24
CA ALA A 429 -0.28 8.22 -4.10
C ALA A 429 -1.22 9.06 -4.97
N TRP A 430 -1.42 8.67 -6.24
CA TRP A 430 -2.03 9.54 -7.25
C TRP A 430 -3.45 9.18 -7.66
N GLU A 431 -3.96 7.99 -7.34
CA GLU A 431 -5.36 7.68 -7.63
C GLU A 431 -6.26 8.72 -6.96
N PRO A 432 -7.30 9.19 -7.64
CA PRO A 432 -8.19 10.16 -7.02
C PRO A 432 -8.95 9.45 -5.90
N LYS A 433 -9.13 10.10 -4.74
CA LYS A 433 -9.71 9.49 -3.54
C LYS A 433 -11.23 9.49 -3.56
N GLY A 434 -11.85 8.56 -2.82
CA GLY A 434 -13.21 8.74 -2.32
C GLY A 434 -13.21 9.86 -1.29
N ALA A 435 -13.98 10.92 -1.55
CA ALA A 435 -13.97 12.12 -0.73
C ALA A 435 -14.51 11.88 0.70
N ALA A 436 -13.89 12.54 1.68
CA ALA A 436 -14.42 12.64 3.04
C ALA A 436 -15.72 13.46 3.08
N GLN A 437 -16.50 13.28 4.15
CA GLN A 437 -17.79 13.93 4.29
C GLN A 437 -18.13 14.23 5.75
N VAL A 438 -18.77 15.39 6.00
CA VAL A 438 -19.38 15.72 7.30
C VAL A 438 -20.88 15.86 7.12
N MET A 439 -21.64 15.18 7.96
CA MET A 439 -23.11 15.24 7.95
C MET A 439 -23.62 15.63 9.33
N ASP A 440 -24.40 16.70 9.39
CA ASP A 440 -25.03 17.20 10.60
C ASP A 440 -26.54 16.90 10.54
N VAL A 441 -27.09 16.40 11.64
CA VAL A 441 -28.54 16.22 11.82
C VAL A 441 -28.95 17.00 13.06
N ARG A 442 -29.84 17.98 12.92
CA ARG A 442 -30.56 18.58 14.05
C ARG A 442 -31.99 18.04 14.06
N GLY A 443 -32.44 17.65 15.24
CA GLY A 443 -33.75 17.01 15.38
C GLY A 443 -34.00 16.53 16.79
N GLY A 444 -34.98 15.65 16.94
CA GLY A 444 -35.37 15.14 18.24
C GLY A 444 -36.67 14.35 18.21
N LEU A 445 -37.15 14.03 19.40
CA LEU A 445 -38.46 13.39 19.60
C LEU A 445 -39.54 14.42 19.94
N ASP A 446 -40.75 14.17 19.44
CA ASP A 446 -41.99 14.82 19.90
C ASP A 446 -42.53 14.12 21.16
N ALA A 447 -43.65 14.63 21.68
CA ALA A 447 -44.26 14.14 22.92
C ALA A 447 -44.83 12.71 22.81
N GLU A 448 -45.05 12.23 21.59
CA GLU A 448 -45.56 10.91 21.27
C GLU A 448 -44.44 9.91 20.94
N GLY A 449 -43.17 10.33 21.05
CA GLY A 449 -41.99 9.53 20.71
C GLY A 449 -41.75 9.41 19.20
N GLY A 450 -42.41 10.21 18.37
CA GLY A 450 -42.13 10.37 16.95
C GLY A 450 -41.04 11.40 16.66
N PRO A 451 -40.54 11.50 15.40
CA PRO A 451 -39.56 12.51 15.05
C PRO A 451 -40.19 13.92 15.03
N ALA A 452 -39.73 14.81 15.90
CA ALA A 452 -40.21 16.20 15.93
C ALA A 452 -39.78 16.98 14.67
N ALA A 453 -38.49 16.90 14.33
CA ALA A 453 -37.91 17.55 13.16
C ALA A 453 -36.69 16.78 12.64
N TYR A 454 -36.40 16.96 11.34
CA TYR A 454 -35.23 16.41 10.68
C TYR A 454 -34.55 17.48 9.81
N ASP A 455 -33.51 18.11 10.34
CA ASP A 455 -32.73 19.13 9.63
C ASP A 455 -31.33 18.61 9.34
N PHE A 456 -31.11 18.21 8.10
CA PHE A 456 -29.89 17.59 7.62
C PHE A 456 -29.05 18.55 6.79
N GLU A 457 -27.76 18.63 7.13
CA GLU A 457 -26.77 19.30 6.32
C GLU A 457 -25.63 18.35 5.97
N THR A 458 -25.16 18.40 4.72
CA THR A 458 -24.00 17.60 4.29
C THR A 458 -22.96 18.44 3.56
N ARG A 459 -21.69 18.18 3.86
CA ARG A 459 -20.50 18.83 3.28
C ARG A 459 -19.66 17.75 2.61
N TYR A 460 -19.76 17.70 1.27
CA TYR A 460 -19.08 16.72 0.43
C TYR A 460 -18.32 17.45 -0.67
N PRO A 461 -16.98 17.39 -0.69
CA PRO A 461 -16.17 17.97 -1.75
C PRO A 461 -16.43 17.34 -3.10
N SER A 462 -16.26 18.16 -4.13
CA SER A 462 -16.39 17.72 -5.51
C SER A 462 -15.38 16.62 -5.84
N ASN A 463 -15.81 15.68 -6.68
CA ASN A 463 -15.09 14.45 -7.00
C ASN A 463 -15.03 14.25 -8.53
N GLY A 464 -14.75 15.33 -9.25
CA GLY A 464 -14.63 15.37 -10.71
C GLY A 464 -13.18 15.59 -11.15
N ALA A 465 -12.20 14.96 -10.50
CA ALA A 465 -10.79 15.14 -10.84
C ALA A 465 -10.57 14.93 -12.36
N PRO A 466 -9.89 15.83 -13.07
CA PRO A 466 -9.60 15.63 -14.48
C PRO A 466 -8.52 14.56 -14.68
N THR A 467 -8.26 14.18 -15.93
CA THR A 467 -7.12 13.34 -16.28
C THR A 467 -5.83 14.12 -16.01
N LEU A 468 -4.95 13.56 -15.18
CA LEU A 468 -3.85 14.28 -14.54
C LEU A 468 -2.90 14.92 -15.57
N ALA A 469 -2.64 14.24 -16.69
CA ALA A 469 -1.80 14.75 -17.76
C ALA A 469 -2.33 16.07 -18.38
N LEU A 470 -3.65 16.32 -18.38
CA LEU A 470 -4.21 17.58 -18.86
C LEU A 470 -3.77 18.77 -17.99
N ILE A 471 -3.70 18.57 -16.67
CA ILE A 471 -3.21 19.59 -15.74
C ILE A 471 -1.69 19.71 -15.87
N LEU A 472 -0.96 18.58 -15.82
CA LEU A 472 0.51 18.59 -15.83
C LEU A 472 1.07 19.26 -17.09
N THR A 473 0.41 19.10 -18.23
CA THR A 473 0.83 19.74 -19.50
C THR A 473 0.32 21.18 -19.67
N GLY A 474 -0.49 21.68 -18.73
CA GLY A 474 -1.10 23.02 -18.80
C GLY A 474 -2.26 23.15 -19.79
N LYS A 475 -2.77 22.03 -20.35
CA LYS A 475 -3.94 22.00 -21.23
C LYS A 475 -5.22 22.41 -20.52
N VAL A 476 -5.32 22.08 -19.24
CA VAL A 476 -6.39 22.50 -18.33
C VAL A 476 -5.75 23.14 -17.11
N SER A 477 -6.33 24.24 -16.62
CA SER A 477 -5.84 24.90 -15.40
C SER A 477 -6.03 23.98 -14.18
N ALA A 478 -5.09 24.01 -13.22
CA ALA A 478 -5.22 23.36 -11.92
C ALA A 478 -6.19 24.07 -10.95
N THR A 479 -7.23 24.71 -11.49
CA THR A 479 -8.25 25.40 -10.69
C THR A 479 -9.28 24.36 -10.24
N PRO A 480 -9.52 24.21 -8.92
CA PRO A 480 -10.47 23.23 -8.42
C PRO A 480 -11.89 23.61 -8.82
N ALA A 481 -12.57 22.72 -9.53
CA ALA A 481 -13.95 22.91 -9.98
C ALA A 481 -14.96 22.37 -8.96
N THR A 482 -16.07 23.10 -8.78
CA THR A 482 -17.18 22.69 -7.92
C THR A 482 -18.29 22.03 -8.74
N TYR A 483 -18.70 20.84 -8.33
CA TYR A 483 -19.78 20.05 -8.91
C TYR A 483 -20.82 19.68 -7.84
N PRO A 484 -22.12 19.62 -8.19
CA PRO A 484 -23.18 19.27 -7.26
C PRO A 484 -23.21 17.75 -7.00
N MET A 485 -22.34 17.26 -6.11
CA MET A 485 -22.09 15.82 -5.95
C MET A 485 -22.50 15.25 -4.58
N GLY A 486 -22.81 16.10 -3.59
CA GLY A 486 -23.17 15.67 -2.23
C GLY A 486 -24.63 15.21 -2.07
N ASP A 487 -25.44 15.27 -3.13
CA ASP A 487 -26.90 15.10 -3.07
C ASP A 487 -27.40 13.66 -3.28
N ARG A 488 -26.53 12.69 -3.61
CA ARG A 488 -26.95 11.29 -3.76
C ARG A 488 -27.46 10.74 -2.43
N THR A 489 -28.70 10.24 -2.43
CA THR A 489 -29.40 9.75 -1.24
C THR A 489 -29.34 10.74 -0.06
N ALA A 490 -29.30 12.06 -0.31
CA ALA A 490 -29.27 13.08 0.75
C ALA A 490 -30.65 13.36 1.37
N VAL A 491 -31.72 13.00 0.66
CA VAL A 491 -33.09 13.02 1.20
C VAL A 491 -33.35 11.67 1.85
N PRO A 492 -33.65 11.62 3.16
CA PRO A 492 -33.88 10.35 3.86
C PRO A 492 -35.15 9.66 3.33
N PRO A 493 -35.21 8.32 3.38
CA PRO A 493 -36.37 7.56 2.87
C PRO A 493 -37.60 7.61 3.79
N TYR A 494 -37.51 8.30 4.94
CA TYR A 494 -38.54 8.34 5.96
C TYR A 494 -39.41 9.59 5.87
N ALA A 495 -40.71 9.42 6.13
CA ALA A 495 -41.70 10.49 6.15
C ALA A 495 -41.59 11.34 7.43
N PHE A 496 -40.65 12.28 7.44
CA PHE A 496 -40.56 13.33 8.46
C PHE A 496 -41.57 14.45 8.17
N GLY A 497 -42.37 14.84 9.18
CA GLY A 497 -43.36 15.91 9.07
C GLY A 497 -42.75 17.30 8.89
N HIS A 498 -41.67 17.56 9.64
CA HIS A 498 -40.86 18.78 9.57
C HIS A 498 -39.44 18.41 9.12
N ALA A 499 -39.08 18.73 7.89
CA ALA A 499 -37.83 18.27 7.30
C ALA A 499 -37.15 19.33 6.44
N ARG A 500 -35.84 19.45 6.58
CA ARG A 500 -35.01 20.35 5.79
C ARG A 500 -33.70 19.65 5.42
N VAL A 501 -33.30 19.73 4.16
CA VAL A 501 -32.10 19.06 3.62
C VAL A 501 -31.29 20.08 2.85
N THR A 502 -30.08 20.35 3.30
CA THR A 502 -29.15 21.29 2.66
C THR A 502 -27.83 20.60 2.31
N VAL A 503 -27.40 20.74 1.06
CA VAL A 503 -26.08 20.29 0.60
C VAL A 503 -25.18 21.50 0.46
N HIS A 504 -23.93 21.39 0.90
CA HIS A 504 -22.90 22.42 0.73
C HIS A 504 -21.97 21.99 -0.40
N ASP A 505 -22.20 22.52 -1.60
CA ASP A 505 -21.39 22.23 -2.79
C ASP A 505 -20.06 22.99 -2.70
N MET A 506 -18.92 22.29 -2.81
CA MET A 506 -17.59 22.85 -2.55
C MET A 506 -16.49 22.23 -3.44
N PRO A 507 -15.38 22.95 -3.71
CA PRO A 507 -14.26 22.42 -4.48
C PRO A 507 -13.56 21.24 -3.78
N PRO A 508 -12.82 20.38 -4.50
CA PRO A 508 -11.98 19.37 -3.88
C PRO A 508 -10.90 20.00 -2.97
N ILE A 509 -10.51 19.27 -1.92
CA ILE A 509 -9.35 19.60 -1.08
C ILE A 509 -8.18 18.66 -1.43
N ALA A 510 -8.45 17.35 -1.42
CA ALA A 510 -7.61 16.34 -2.04
C ALA A 510 -8.21 15.93 -3.39
N ARG A 511 -7.36 15.45 -4.31
CA ARG A 511 -7.79 14.91 -5.61
C ARG A 511 -8.80 13.79 -5.37
N ALA A 512 -10.01 13.93 -5.92
CA ALA A 512 -11.12 13.00 -5.64
C ALA A 512 -11.92 12.59 -6.88
N SER A 513 -12.42 11.36 -6.88
CA SER A 513 -13.31 10.82 -7.92
C SER A 513 -14.43 9.98 -7.32
N TRP A 514 -15.38 9.56 -8.16
CA TRP A 514 -16.39 8.58 -7.75
C TRP A 514 -15.70 7.26 -7.38
N MET A 515 -15.85 6.89 -6.11
CA MET A 515 -15.60 5.57 -5.53
C MET A 515 -16.95 4.93 -5.22
N ARG A 516 -17.07 3.60 -5.33
CA ARG A 516 -18.34 2.88 -5.18
C ARG A 516 -19.19 3.38 -4.01
N GLY A 517 -20.43 3.80 -4.30
CA GLY A 517 -21.39 4.37 -3.36
C GLY A 517 -21.37 5.91 -3.26
N VAL A 518 -20.24 6.56 -3.57
CA VAL A 518 -20.08 8.04 -3.59
C VAL A 518 -20.61 8.67 -2.28
N SER A 519 -21.39 9.75 -2.33
CA SER A 519 -21.97 10.41 -1.14
C SER A 519 -23.19 9.68 -0.58
N ALA A 520 -23.73 8.68 -1.28
CA ALA A 520 -24.93 7.96 -0.82
C ALA A 520 -24.65 7.09 0.41
N LEU A 521 -23.48 6.47 0.46
CA LEU A 521 -23.08 5.61 1.57
C LEU A 521 -22.85 6.44 2.85
N PRO A 522 -22.08 7.57 2.84
CA PRO A 522 -22.02 8.47 3.99
C PRO A 522 -23.38 9.08 4.38
N ASN A 523 -24.18 9.58 3.42
CA ASN A 523 -25.50 10.14 3.73
C ASN A 523 -26.40 9.10 4.43
N THR A 524 -26.39 7.86 3.94
CA THR A 524 -27.12 6.74 4.56
C THR A 524 -26.58 6.40 5.94
N PHE A 525 -25.26 6.42 6.15
CA PHE A 525 -24.67 6.24 7.47
C PHE A 525 -25.30 7.21 8.49
N ALA A 526 -25.37 8.50 8.14
CA ALA A 526 -26.00 9.49 9.01
C ALA A 526 -27.52 9.25 9.18
N HIS A 527 -28.26 9.00 8.10
CA HIS A 527 -29.71 8.77 8.15
C HIS A 527 -30.08 7.55 9.01
N GLU A 528 -29.43 6.41 8.75
CA GLU A 528 -29.76 5.13 9.38
C GLU A 528 -29.23 5.00 10.80
N SER A 529 -28.10 5.61 11.14
CA SER A 529 -27.66 5.70 12.54
C SER A 529 -28.57 6.65 13.33
N TYR A 530 -29.01 7.76 12.73
CA TYR A 530 -29.86 8.74 13.41
C TYR A 530 -31.25 8.20 13.75
N ILE A 531 -31.92 7.54 12.79
CA ILE A 531 -33.25 6.97 13.07
C ILE A 531 -33.19 5.83 14.10
N ASP A 532 -32.06 5.13 14.17
CA ASP A 532 -31.80 4.13 15.22
C ASP A 532 -31.68 4.76 16.61
N GLU A 533 -31.00 5.91 16.70
CA GLU A 533 -30.91 6.70 17.92
C GLU A 533 -32.29 7.24 18.36
N LEU A 534 -33.12 7.70 17.41
CA LEU A 534 -34.50 8.09 17.70
C LEU A 534 -35.32 6.91 18.22
N ALA A 535 -35.22 5.74 17.59
CA ALA A 535 -35.93 4.53 18.02
C ALA A 535 -35.54 4.14 19.46
N THR A 536 -34.24 4.18 19.76
CA THR A 536 -33.71 3.90 21.10
C THR A 536 -34.23 4.91 22.12
N ALA A 537 -34.17 6.21 21.80
CA ALA A 537 -34.65 7.27 22.70
C ALA A 537 -36.17 7.20 22.93
N ALA A 538 -36.93 6.73 21.94
CA ALA A 538 -38.37 6.50 22.05
C ALA A 538 -38.73 5.16 22.76
N GLY A 539 -37.74 4.31 23.06
CA GLY A 539 -37.96 2.98 23.64
C GLY A 539 -38.72 2.03 22.71
N VAL A 540 -38.48 2.11 21.40
CA VAL A 540 -39.15 1.30 20.37
C VAL A 540 -38.13 0.46 19.61
N ASP A 541 -38.53 -0.74 19.18
CA ASP A 541 -37.70 -1.57 18.31
C ASP A 541 -37.24 -0.82 17.05
N PRO A 542 -35.94 -0.86 16.71
CA PRO A 542 -35.41 -0.08 15.59
C PRO A 542 -36.03 -0.39 14.23
N ILE A 543 -36.47 -1.63 13.98
CA ILE A 543 -37.13 -2.00 12.72
C ILE A 543 -38.59 -1.53 12.74
N ALA A 544 -39.30 -1.76 13.84
CA ALA A 544 -40.66 -1.29 14.02
C ALA A 544 -40.77 0.24 13.91
N TYR A 545 -39.79 0.97 14.45
CA TYR A 545 -39.74 2.44 14.36
C TYR A 545 -39.60 2.90 12.92
N ARG A 546 -38.65 2.34 12.15
CA ARG A 546 -38.47 2.64 10.72
C ARG A 546 -39.74 2.37 9.92
N LEU A 547 -40.41 1.24 10.16
CA LEU A 547 -41.64 0.86 9.47
C LEU A 547 -42.83 1.82 9.71
N ARG A 548 -42.82 2.61 10.79
CA ARG A 548 -43.85 3.65 11.01
C ARG A 548 -43.74 4.81 10.02
N TYR A 549 -42.52 5.11 9.58
CA TYR A 549 -42.21 6.28 8.75
C TYR A 549 -41.81 5.89 7.31
N LEU A 550 -41.72 4.60 7.00
CA LEU A 550 -41.38 4.10 5.67
C LEU A 550 -42.65 3.89 4.84
N GLY A 551 -42.97 4.87 3.98
CA GLY A 551 -44.20 4.87 3.18
C GLY A 551 -44.17 3.99 1.93
N ASP A 552 -43.00 3.53 1.49
CA ASP A 552 -42.84 2.69 0.30
C ASP A 552 -43.14 1.21 0.63
N PRO A 553 -44.18 0.59 0.04
CA PRO A 553 -44.51 -0.82 0.30
C PRO A 553 -43.40 -1.79 -0.10
N ARG A 554 -42.66 -1.55 -1.19
CA ARG A 554 -41.55 -2.44 -1.61
C ARG A 554 -40.42 -2.39 -0.61
N ALA A 555 -40.13 -1.20 -0.09
CA ALA A 555 -39.15 -1.01 0.96
C ALA A 555 -39.58 -1.73 2.24
N ALA A 556 -40.83 -1.56 2.67
CA ALA A 556 -41.36 -2.23 3.86
C ALA A 556 -41.35 -3.76 3.74
N ASP A 557 -41.68 -4.30 2.55
CA ASP A 557 -41.58 -5.73 2.25
C ASP A 557 -40.14 -6.24 2.40
N LEU A 558 -39.16 -5.52 1.84
CA LEU A 558 -37.74 -5.87 1.95
C LEU A 558 -37.27 -5.87 3.40
N VAL A 559 -37.61 -4.82 4.16
CA VAL A 559 -37.25 -4.69 5.58
C VAL A 559 -37.79 -5.87 6.37
N ARG A 560 -39.06 -6.24 6.19
CA ARG A 560 -39.67 -7.39 6.88
C ARG A 560 -39.01 -8.71 6.49
N ALA A 561 -38.77 -8.93 5.19
CA ALA A 561 -38.19 -10.17 4.69
C ALA A 561 -36.75 -10.37 5.19
N VAL A 562 -35.95 -9.30 5.28
CA VAL A 562 -34.60 -9.35 5.85
C VAL A 562 -34.64 -9.59 7.35
N ALA A 563 -35.52 -8.91 8.08
CA ALA A 563 -35.69 -9.12 9.51
C ALA A 563 -36.09 -10.58 9.84
N GLU A 564 -37.02 -11.14 9.07
CA GLU A 564 -37.43 -12.54 9.18
C GLU A 564 -36.27 -13.49 8.87
N ARG A 565 -35.57 -13.27 7.74
CA ARG A 565 -34.41 -14.09 7.33
C ARG A 565 -33.28 -14.07 8.37
N ALA A 566 -33.08 -12.93 9.02
CA ALA A 566 -32.09 -12.75 10.07
C ALA A 566 -32.53 -13.28 11.44
N ALA A 567 -33.78 -13.74 11.58
CA ALA A 567 -34.40 -14.07 12.85
C ALA A 567 -34.26 -12.92 13.86
N TRP A 568 -34.63 -11.71 13.44
CA TRP A 568 -34.60 -10.51 14.28
C TRP A 568 -35.55 -10.68 15.48
N VAL A 569 -35.04 -10.42 16.68
CA VAL A 569 -35.84 -10.38 17.90
C VAL A 569 -36.04 -8.92 18.29
N PRO A 570 -37.29 -8.44 18.37
CA PRO A 570 -37.57 -7.07 18.77
C PRO A 570 -36.98 -6.74 20.14
N HIS A 571 -36.36 -5.57 20.25
CA HIS A 571 -35.73 -5.10 21.49
C HIS A 571 -35.79 -3.59 21.61
N THR A 572 -35.68 -3.06 22.82
CA THR A 572 -35.76 -1.61 23.09
C THR A 572 -34.55 -1.07 23.84
N VAL A 573 -33.62 -1.94 24.21
CA VAL A 573 -32.38 -1.62 24.92
C VAL A 573 -31.21 -2.39 24.29
N PRO A 574 -29.98 -1.84 24.32
CA PRO A 574 -28.81 -2.56 23.84
C PRO A 574 -28.49 -3.77 24.75
N GLY A 575 -27.60 -4.64 24.26
CA GLY A 575 -27.06 -5.80 24.97
C GLY A 575 -27.82 -7.09 24.65
N THR A 576 -28.47 -7.18 23.49
CA THR A 576 -29.40 -8.27 23.17
C THR A 576 -28.75 -9.65 23.08
N HIS A 577 -27.46 -9.71 22.73
CA HIS A 577 -26.70 -10.95 22.56
C HIS A 577 -25.68 -11.22 23.68
N GLY A 578 -25.61 -10.36 24.70
CA GLY A 578 -24.75 -10.53 25.88
C GLY A 578 -23.25 -10.54 25.55
N GLY A 579 -22.47 -11.28 26.35
CA GLY A 579 -21.02 -11.39 26.18
C GLY A 579 -20.44 -12.68 26.78
N SER A 580 -19.25 -13.06 26.32
CA SER A 580 -18.49 -14.21 26.81
C SER A 580 -17.04 -13.79 27.08
N GLY A 581 -16.61 -13.88 28.34
CA GLY A 581 -15.30 -13.39 28.75
C GLY A 581 -15.14 -11.90 28.44
N ASP A 582 -14.18 -11.57 27.58
CA ASP A 582 -13.90 -10.20 27.11
C ASP A 582 -14.58 -9.82 25.79
N ILE A 583 -15.37 -10.73 25.21
CA ILE A 583 -16.09 -10.48 23.96
C ILE A 583 -17.54 -10.10 24.25
N LEU A 584 -17.99 -8.99 23.66
CA LEU A 584 -19.38 -8.56 23.61
C LEU A 584 -19.96 -8.86 22.22
N TYR A 585 -21.22 -9.25 22.18
CA TYR A 585 -21.93 -9.55 20.93
C TYR A 585 -23.07 -8.56 20.75
N GLY A 586 -23.28 -8.14 19.50
CA GLY A 586 -24.39 -7.25 19.15
C GLY A 586 -24.88 -7.45 17.74
N ARG A 587 -26.09 -6.96 17.51
CA ARG A 587 -26.81 -7.09 16.25
C ARG A 587 -27.45 -5.76 15.87
N GLY A 588 -27.25 -5.36 14.61
CA GLY A 588 -27.68 -4.04 14.12
C GLY A 588 -28.39 -4.14 12.78
N PHE A 589 -29.32 -3.21 12.56
CA PHE A 589 -30.11 -3.12 11.33
C PHE A 589 -29.89 -1.77 10.62
N ALA A 590 -29.92 -1.79 9.30
CA ALA A 590 -30.05 -0.58 8.48
C ALA A 590 -30.70 -0.90 7.11
N TYR A 591 -31.34 0.12 6.54
CA TYR A 591 -31.99 0.06 5.22
C TYR A 591 -31.59 1.26 4.36
N ALA A 592 -31.55 1.08 3.04
CA ALA A 592 -31.29 2.16 2.11
C ALA A 592 -31.95 1.95 0.75
N VAL A 593 -32.17 3.06 0.05
CA VAL A 593 -32.37 3.09 -1.41
C VAL A 593 -31.23 3.89 -2.04
N TYR A 594 -30.52 3.28 -3.00
CA TYR A 594 -29.49 4.00 -3.73
C TYR A 594 -30.15 4.87 -4.81
N VAL A 595 -29.89 6.18 -4.78
CA VAL A 595 -30.42 7.14 -5.76
C VAL A 595 -29.24 7.78 -6.51
N HIS A 596 -29.33 7.81 -7.83
CA HIS A 596 -28.26 8.28 -8.71
C HIS A 596 -28.76 9.24 -9.80
N GLY A 597 -27.83 9.83 -10.56
CA GLY A 597 -28.13 10.85 -11.56
C GLY A 597 -28.41 12.24 -10.97
N PRO A 598 -28.70 13.25 -11.81
CA PRO A 598 -29.00 14.61 -11.34
C PRO A 598 -30.21 14.64 -10.41
N PHE A 599 -30.14 15.41 -9.31
CA PHE A 599 -31.24 15.56 -8.35
C PHE A 599 -32.57 15.94 -9.05
N PRO A 600 -33.72 15.31 -8.71
CA PRO A 600 -33.96 14.39 -7.59
C PRO A 600 -33.48 12.94 -7.80
N GLY A 601 -32.89 12.63 -8.96
CA GLY A 601 -32.27 11.34 -9.26
C GLY A 601 -33.27 10.22 -9.59
N LYS A 602 -32.71 9.02 -9.82
CA LYS A 602 -33.43 7.77 -10.09
C LYS A 602 -33.00 6.71 -9.08
N ALA A 603 -33.94 5.94 -8.56
CA ALA A 603 -33.63 4.81 -7.70
C ALA A 603 -32.93 3.70 -8.52
N ALA A 604 -31.76 3.24 -8.05
CA ALA A 604 -31.06 2.09 -8.58
C ALA A 604 -31.62 0.80 -8.01
N ALA A 605 -31.57 0.57 -6.68
CA ALA A 605 -32.17 -0.59 -6.01
C ALA A 605 -32.26 -0.34 -4.50
N TRP A 606 -33.08 -1.14 -3.82
CA TRP A 606 -33.23 -1.14 -2.36
C TRP A 606 -32.37 -2.22 -1.73
N ALA A 607 -31.77 -1.93 -0.57
CA ALA A 607 -31.02 -2.90 0.22
C ALA A 607 -31.30 -2.74 1.71
N ALA A 608 -31.21 -3.84 2.46
CA ALA A 608 -31.26 -3.84 3.92
C ALA A 608 -30.29 -4.86 4.49
N TRP A 609 -29.70 -4.54 5.64
CA TRP A 609 -28.72 -5.37 6.33
C TRP A 609 -29.16 -5.64 7.76
N VAL A 610 -28.91 -6.88 8.21
CA VAL A 610 -28.70 -7.19 9.62
C VAL A 610 -27.25 -7.66 9.77
N ALA A 611 -26.48 -6.96 10.59
CA ALA A 611 -25.09 -7.28 10.88
C ALA A 611 -24.94 -7.81 12.31
N ASP A 612 -24.22 -8.92 12.46
CA ASP A 612 -23.80 -9.49 13.73
C ASP A 612 -22.32 -9.14 13.97
N VAL A 613 -22.00 -8.62 15.15
CA VAL A 613 -20.62 -8.25 15.52
C VAL A 613 -20.18 -8.90 16.81
N ALA A 614 -18.89 -9.18 16.89
CA ALA A 614 -18.17 -9.54 18.09
C ALA A 614 -17.09 -8.49 18.37
N VAL A 615 -17.05 -7.99 19.60
CA VAL A 615 -16.19 -6.86 19.99
C VAL A 615 -15.40 -7.25 21.23
N ASN A 616 -14.07 -7.18 21.14
CA ASN A 616 -13.21 -7.39 22.29
C ASN A 616 -13.10 -6.10 23.10
N ARG A 617 -13.58 -6.10 24.35
CA ARG A 617 -13.60 -4.89 25.20
C ARG A 617 -12.22 -4.43 25.68
N VAL A 618 -11.22 -5.30 25.60
CA VAL A 618 -9.83 -5.03 26.03
C VAL A 618 -9.02 -4.50 24.86
N THR A 619 -9.05 -5.18 23.72
CA THR A 619 -8.26 -4.79 22.53
C THR A 619 -8.96 -3.75 21.66
N GLY A 620 -10.30 -3.69 21.73
CA GLY A 620 -11.17 -2.92 20.84
C GLY A 620 -11.40 -3.57 19.48
N GLU A 621 -10.83 -4.75 19.23
CA GLU A 621 -10.97 -5.45 17.95
C GLU A 621 -12.44 -5.79 17.67
N VAL A 622 -12.91 -5.45 16.47
CA VAL A 622 -14.26 -5.71 15.98
C VAL A 622 -14.20 -6.73 14.85
N ALA A 623 -14.96 -7.81 14.99
CA ALA A 623 -15.23 -8.75 13.92
C ALA A 623 -16.71 -8.64 13.55
N VAL A 624 -17.00 -8.38 12.28
CA VAL A 624 -18.34 -8.62 11.73
C VAL A 624 -18.40 -10.12 11.45
N THR A 625 -19.20 -10.85 12.22
CA THR A 625 -19.23 -12.32 12.15
C THR A 625 -20.20 -12.82 11.09
N ARG A 626 -21.31 -12.10 10.90
CA ARG A 626 -22.35 -12.46 9.94
C ARG A 626 -23.07 -11.23 9.41
N VAL A 627 -23.44 -11.25 8.13
CA VAL A 627 -24.29 -10.24 7.50
C VAL A 627 -25.41 -10.96 6.74
N VAL A 628 -26.65 -10.69 7.14
CA VAL A 628 -27.84 -11.02 6.36
C VAL A 628 -28.19 -9.80 5.53
N VAL A 629 -28.07 -9.92 4.21
CA VAL A 629 -28.26 -8.81 3.27
C VAL A 629 -29.41 -9.13 2.31
N GLY A 630 -30.41 -8.26 2.29
CA GLY A 630 -31.48 -8.28 1.31
C GLY A 630 -31.31 -7.23 0.23
N GLN A 631 -31.68 -7.55 -1.01
CA GLN A 631 -31.76 -6.58 -2.10
C GLN A 631 -33.01 -6.80 -2.97
N ASP A 632 -33.71 -5.71 -3.30
CA ASP A 632 -34.74 -5.68 -4.35
C ASP A 632 -34.18 -4.99 -5.60
N SER A 633 -33.97 -5.78 -6.66
CA SER A 633 -33.41 -5.32 -7.95
C SER A 633 -34.40 -5.48 -9.12
N GLY A 634 -35.70 -5.59 -8.84
CA GLY A 634 -36.69 -5.86 -9.89
C GLY A 634 -36.38 -7.15 -10.67
N LEU A 635 -36.58 -7.13 -11.99
CA LEU A 635 -36.20 -8.21 -12.89
C LEU A 635 -34.68 -8.44 -12.82
N MET A 636 -34.28 -9.63 -12.38
CA MET A 636 -32.88 -10.03 -12.35
C MET A 636 -32.54 -10.74 -13.65
N ILE A 637 -31.59 -10.19 -14.40
CA ILE A 637 -31.15 -10.81 -15.66
C ILE A 637 -30.41 -12.13 -15.40
N ASN A 638 -29.38 -12.07 -14.55
CA ASN A 638 -28.63 -13.23 -14.08
C ASN A 638 -28.60 -13.22 -12.54
N PRO A 639 -29.38 -14.10 -11.86
CA PRO A 639 -29.41 -14.16 -10.41
C PRO A 639 -28.05 -14.39 -9.74
N ASP A 640 -27.16 -15.20 -10.35
CA ASP A 640 -25.81 -15.43 -9.80
C ASP A 640 -24.94 -14.18 -9.93
N GLY A 641 -25.07 -13.44 -11.03
CA GLY A 641 -24.41 -12.14 -11.21
C GLY A 641 -24.80 -11.14 -10.10
N VAL A 642 -26.09 -11.04 -9.78
CA VAL A 642 -26.60 -10.18 -8.70
C VAL A 642 -26.09 -10.66 -7.34
N ARG A 643 -26.11 -11.98 -7.07
CA ARG A 643 -25.58 -12.56 -5.82
C ARG A 643 -24.10 -12.24 -5.61
N HIS A 644 -23.27 -12.44 -6.64
CA HIS A 644 -21.83 -12.13 -6.57
C HIS A 644 -21.58 -10.64 -6.35
N GLN A 645 -22.39 -9.78 -6.97
CA GLN A 645 -22.34 -8.34 -6.72
C GLN A 645 -22.65 -8.00 -5.27
N ILE A 646 -23.67 -8.62 -4.67
CA ILE A 646 -24.01 -8.43 -3.26
C ILE A 646 -22.84 -8.86 -2.35
N HIS A 647 -22.22 -10.01 -2.60
CA HIS A 647 -21.03 -10.45 -1.85
C HIS A 647 -19.90 -9.41 -1.91
N GLY A 648 -19.57 -8.94 -3.11
CA GLY A 648 -18.52 -7.93 -3.30
C GLY A 648 -18.83 -6.62 -2.57
N ASN A 649 -20.09 -6.19 -2.57
CA ASN A 649 -20.55 -5.00 -1.83
C ASN A 649 -20.39 -5.20 -0.32
N VAL A 650 -20.76 -6.36 0.23
CA VAL A 650 -20.63 -6.65 1.66
C VAL A 650 -19.16 -6.64 2.10
N ILE A 651 -18.29 -7.34 1.36
CA ILE A 651 -16.85 -7.44 1.68
C ILE A 651 -16.20 -6.06 1.66
N GLN A 652 -16.38 -5.31 0.56
CA GLN A 652 -15.74 -4.02 0.38
C GLN A 652 -16.22 -2.99 1.40
N SER A 653 -17.52 -2.94 1.67
CA SER A 653 -18.06 -1.96 2.62
C SER A 653 -17.74 -2.31 4.08
N THR A 654 -17.69 -3.60 4.43
CA THR A 654 -17.19 -4.03 5.75
C THR A 654 -15.74 -3.62 5.96
N SER A 655 -14.88 -3.81 4.95
CA SER A 655 -13.49 -3.34 4.96
C SER A 655 -13.39 -1.84 5.20
N ARG A 656 -14.18 -1.06 4.45
CA ARG A 656 -14.23 0.40 4.55
C ARG A 656 -14.67 0.93 5.90
N VAL A 657 -15.62 0.25 6.53
CA VAL A 657 -16.15 0.64 7.84
C VAL A 657 -15.16 0.32 8.96
N LEU A 658 -14.43 -0.80 8.87
CA LEU A 658 -13.57 -1.28 9.96
C LEU A 658 -12.12 -0.78 9.88
N LYS A 659 -11.58 -0.52 8.68
CA LYS A 659 -10.12 -0.35 8.49
C LYS A 659 -9.72 0.84 7.64
N GLU A 660 -10.45 1.10 6.56
CA GLU A 660 -9.88 1.90 5.47
C GLU A 660 -9.97 3.42 5.70
N SER A 661 -8.81 4.06 5.68
CA SER A 661 -8.66 5.52 5.63
C SER A 661 -7.32 5.88 4.99
N VAL A 662 -7.31 6.93 4.16
CA VAL A 662 -6.09 7.45 3.53
C VAL A 662 -5.37 8.35 4.53
N GLY A 663 -4.09 8.09 4.77
CA GLY A 663 -3.23 8.96 5.56
C GLY A 663 -2.68 10.13 4.76
N PHE A 664 -2.56 11.29 5.41
CA PHE A 664 -2.01 12.53 4.85
C PHE A 664 -0.95 13.15 5.76
N ASP A 665 0.05 13.80 5.16
CA ASP A 665 0.92 14.78 5.80
C ASP A 665 0.74 16.16 5.15
N ALA A 666 1.59 17.14 5.50
CA ALA A 666 1.49 18.48 4.96
C ALA A 666 1.69 18.54 3.43
N THR A 667 2.37 17.55 2.84
CA THR A 667 2.75 17.55 1.42
C THR A 667 1.88 16.64 0.55
N GLY A 668 1.12 15.72 1.14
CA GLY A 668 0.25 14.83 0.38
C GLY A 668 -0.07 13.50 1.06
N VAL A 669 -0.37 12.50 0.24
CA VAL A 669 -0.74 11.15 0.68
C VAL A 669 0.46 10.36 1.21
N THR A 670 0.29 9.77 2.40
CA THR A 670 1.27 8.89 3.06
C THR A 670 0.93 7.40 2.94
N SER A 671 -0.34 7.06 2.70
CA SER A 671 -0.78 5.68 2.42
C SER A 671 -0.37 5.28 1.01
N ARG A 672 0.83 4.71 0.84
CA ARG A 672 1.43 4.43 -0.49
C ARG A 672 1.43 2.94 -0.86
N GLU A 673 1.11 2.06 0.08
CA GLU A 673 1.01 0.62 -0.17
C GLU A 673 0.03 -0.04 0.83
N TRP A 674 -0.09 -1.37 0.82
CA TRP A 674 -1.13 -2.10 1.57
C TRP A 674 -0.91 -2.13 3.09
N GLY A 675 0.33 -2.04 3.56
CA GLY A 675 0.69 -1.96 4.97
C GLY A 675 0.27 -0.64 5.62
N SER A 676 0.33 0.45 4.87
CA SER A 676 -0.10 1.80 5.24
C SER A 676 -1.55 2.12 4.85
N TYR A 677 -2.24 1.20 4.16
CA TYR A 677 -3.68 1.23 3.89
C TYR A 677 -4.28 -0.18 4.03
N PRO A 678 -4.54 -0.64 5.26
CA PRO A 678 -5.01 -2.00 5.50
C PRO A 678 -6.45 -2.20 5.00
N ILE A 679 -6.68 -3.32 4.34
CA ILE A 679 -8.00 -3.82 3.92
C ILE A 679 -8.36 -5.11 4.66
N LEU A 680 -9.62 -5.55 4.53
CA LEU A 680 -10.10 -6.79 5.13
C LEU A 680 -9.38 -8.02 4.56
N ALA A 681 -8.81 -8.86 5.43
CA ALA A 681 -8.19 -10.12 5.04
C ALA A 681 -9.21 -11.27 4.96
N PHE A 682 -8.88 -12.36 4.26
CA PHE A 682 -9.78 -13.51 4.09
C PHE A 682 -10.39 -14.05 5.40
N PRO A 683 -9.65 -14.23 6.51
CA PRO A 683 -10.22 -14.73 7.77
C PRO A 683 -11.21 -13.76 8.44
N GLN A 684 -11.22 -12.51 8.02
CA GLN A 684 -12.07 -11.44 8.56
C GLN A 684 -13.33 -11.23 7.72
N VAL A 685 -13.49 -11.96 6.61
CA VAL A 685 -14.69 -11.91 5.79
C VAL A 685 -15.86 -12.53 6.59
N PRO A 686 -16.98 -11.81 6.77
CA PRO A 686 -18.15 -12.34 7.49
C PRO A 686 -18.79 -13.51 6.75
N GLU A 687 -19.59 -14.32 7.47
CA GLU A 687 -20.60 -15.15 6.80
C GLU A 687 -21.63 -14.24 6.13
N ILE A 688 -21.89 -14.44 4.83
CA ILE A 688 -22.81 -13.60 4.03
C ILE A 688 -24.03 -14.43 3.64
N ASP A 689 -25.20 -14.12 4.20
CA ASP A 689 -26.49 -14.71 3.83
C ASP A 689 -27.28 -13.74 2.94
N VAL A 690 -27.43 -14.09 1.67
CA VAL A 690 -28.04 -13.22 0.65
C VAL A 690 -29.50 -13.57 0.40
N LEU A 691 -30.37 -12.58 0.58
CA LEU A 691 -31.79 -12.59 0.19
C LEU A 691 -32.03 -11.70 -1.03
N MET A 692 -32.39 -12.28 -2.17
CA MET A 692 -32.80 -11.52 -3.36
C MET A 692 -34.32 -11.59 -3.50
N LEU A 693 -35.00 -10.44 -3.56
CA LEU A 693 -36.46 -10.44 -3.71
C LEU A 693 -36.87 -10.84 -5.15
N PRO A 694 -37.81 -11.79 -5.31
CA PRO A 694 -38.20 -12.30 -6.63
C PRO A 694 -39.20 -11.37 -7.32
N ARG A 695 -38.71 -10.27 -7.90
CA ARG A 695 -39.53 -9.22 -8.54
C ARG A 695 -39.43 -9.26 -10.08
N GLN A 696 -39.54 -10.45 -10.68
CA GLN A 696 -39.33 -10.63 -12.12
C GLN A 696 -40.35 -9.89 -13.00
N ASP A 697 -41.51 -9.54 -12.45
CA ASP A 697 -42.57 -8.74 -13.07
C ASP A 697 -42.28 -7.22 -13.08
N GLN A 698 -41.24 -6.77 -12.36
CA GLN A 698 -40.87 -5.36 -12.23
C GLN A 698 -39.72 -5.00 -13.18
N PRO A 699 -39.55 -3.71 -13.57
CA PRO A 699 -38.42 -3.29 -14.39
C PRO A 699 -37.06 -3.68 -13.76
N PRO A 700 -36.06 -4.05 -14.57
CA PRO A 700 -34.74 -4.39 -14.05
C PRO A 700 -34.04 -3.15 -13.50
N LEU A 701 -33.33 -3.34 -12.40
CA LEU A 701 -32.72 -2.28 -11.60
C LEU A 701 -31.22 -2.52 -11.38
N GLY A 702 -30.53 -1.51 -10.88
CA GLY A 702 -29.07 -1.51 -10.75
C GLY A 702 -28.57 -2.21 -9.48
N ALA A 703 -27.69 -3.21 -9.63
CA ALA A 703 -27.11 -3.98 -8.52
C ALA A 703 -25.61 -3.69 -8.26
N GLY A 704 -25.05 -2.66 -8.90
CA GLY A 704 -23.62 -2.37 -8.84
C GLY A 704 -23.14 -1.99 -7.44
N GLU A 705 -23.91 -1.17 -6.73
CA GLU A 705 -23.46 -0.47 -5.51
C GLU A 705 -24.48 -0.53 -4.36
N SER A 706 -25.73 -0.87 -4.65
CA SER A 706 -26.88 -0.68 -3.75
C SER A 706 -26.76 -1.46 -2.43
N ALA A 707 -26.26 -2.71 -2.47
CA ALA A 707 -26.04 -3.51 -1.27
C ALA A 707 -24.98 -2.94 -0.32
N SER A 708 -24.08 -2.05 -0.76
CA SER A 708 -23.07 -1.46 0.13
C SER A 708 -23.60 -0.30 0.98
N VAL A 709 -24.68 0.35 0.54
CA VAL A 709 -25.16 1.63 1.09
C VAL A 709 -25.57 1.55 2.57
N PRO A 710 -26.30 0.51 3.06
CA PRO A 710 -26.69 0.43 4.48
C PRO A 710 -25.59 -0.08 5.43
N SER A 711 -24.44 -0.51 4.91
CA SER A 711 -23.39 -1.24 5.66
C SER A 711 -22.91 -0.55 6.93
N ALA A 712 -22.48 0.72 6.83
CA ALA A 712 -21.89 1.49 7.91
C ALA A 712 -22.84 1.61 9.10
N ALA A 713 -24.09 2.00 8.83
CA ALA A 713 -25.09 2.12 9.88
C ALA A 713 -25.42 0.77 10.52
N ALA A 714 -25.60 -0.31 9.74
CA ALA A 714 -25.87 -1.64 10.29
C ALA A 714 -24.77 -2.09 11.26
N ILE A 715 -23.50 -1.90 10.88
CA ILE A 715 -22.34 -2.27 11.71
C ILE A 715 -22.26 -1.38 12.96
N THR A 716 -22.43 -0.05 12.84
CA THR A 716 -22.39 0.84 14.01
C THR A 716 -23.56 0.63 14.97
N ASN A 717 -24.74 0.28 14.46
CA ASN A 717 -25.91 -0.07 15.26
C ASN A 717 -25.68 -1.41 15.99
N ALA A 718 -25.01 -2.37 15.35
CA ALA A 718 -24.63 -3.63 15.99
C ALA A 718 -23.59 -3.42 17.09
N LEU A 719 -22.63 -2.51 16.86
CA LEU A 719 -21.64 -2.12 17.85
C LEU A 719 -22.28 -1.37 19.03
N PHE A 720 -23.29 -0.54 18.77
CA PHE A 720 -24.10 0.07 19.84
C PHE A 720 -24.88 -0.97 20.64
N ASP A 721 -25.51 -1.95 19.98
CA ASP A 721 -26.16 -3.05 20.68
C ASP A 721 -25.15 -3.83 21.54
N ALA A 722 -23.94 -4.11 21.05
CA ALA A 722 -22.92 -4.82 21.83
C ALA A 722 -22.41 -4.03 23.04
N THR A 723 -22.23 -2.71 22.91
CA THR A 723 -21.41 -1.90 23.84
C THR A 723 -22.18 -0.82 24.59
N GLY A 724 -23.35 -0.43 24.11
CA GLY A 724 -24.08 0.77 24.54
C GLY A 724 -23.47 2.09 24.05
N ILE A 725 -22.41 2.07 23.24
CA ILE A 725 -21.70 3.27 22.75
C ILE A 725 -22.06 3.55 21.29
N ARG A 726 -22.41 4.81 20.97
CA ARG A 726 -22.69 5.27 19.61
C ARG A 726 -21.42 5.79 18.93
N PHE A 727 -20.99 5.10 17.87
CA PHE A 727 -19.88 5.52 17.02
C PHE A 727 -20.40 6.30 15.82
N ARG A 728 -19.87 7.51 15.61
CA ARG A 728 -20.33 8.44 14.55
C ARG A 728 -19.22 8.88 13.59
N GLU A 729 -18.02 8.35 13.80
CA GLU A 729 -16.84 8.60 12.99
C GLU A 729 -16.24 7.26 12.58
N LEU A 730 -15.82 7.17 11.31
CA LEU A 730 -15.21 5.99 10.72
C LEU A 730 -13.74 6.27 10.34
N PRO A 731 -12.88 5.24 10.28
CA PRO A 731 -13.18 3.81 10.45
C PRO A 731 -13.20 3.33 11.92
N LEU A 732 -13.92 2.23 12.19
CA LEU A 732 -14.02 1.54 13.48
C LEU A 732 -12.79 0.66 13.74
N THR A 733 -11.61 1.27 13.69
CA THR A 733 -10.36 0.60 14.03
C THR A 733 -10.39 0.11 15.47
N ALA A 734 -9.63 -0.95 15.77
CA ALA A 734 -9.55 -1.49 17.13
C ALA A 734 -9.18 -0.39 18.15
N GLU A 735 -8.34 0.53 17.70
CA GLU A 735 -7.84 1.63 18.49
C GLU A 735 -8.89 2.71 18.77
N ALA A 736 -9.69 3.08 17.78
CA ALA A 736 -10.82 3.99 17.95
C ALA A 736 -11.89 3.39 18.89
N VAL A 737 -12.21 2.11 18.70
CA VAL A 737 -13.19 1.39 19.52
C VAL A 737 -12.70 1.24 20.96
N ARG A 738 -11.44 0.87 21.17
CA ARG A 738 -10.84 0.78 22.51
C ARG A 738 -10.82 2.13 23.20
N ALA A 739 -10.45 3.21 22.51
CA ALA A 739 -10.42 4.55 23.10
C ALA A 739 -11.80 4.99 23.62
N ALA A 740 -12.87 4.58 22.93
CA ALA A 740 -14.24 4.83 23.37
C ALA A 740 -14.66 3.94 24.56
N LEU A 741 -14.28 2.66 24.56
CA LEU A 741 -14.59 1.70 25.64
C LEU A 741 -13.80 1.95 26.92
N ASN A 742 -12.54 2.38 26.79
CA ASN A 742 -11.59 2.60 27.87
C ASN A 742 -10.95 3.99 27.73
N PRO A 743 -11.69 5.07 28.02
CA PRO A 743 -11.16 6.42 27.89
C PRO A 743 -9.92 6.55 28.79
N PRO A 744 -8.81 7.11 28.28
CA PRO A 744 -7.57 7.22 29.05
C PRO A 744 -7.83 7.98 30.36
N ARG A 745 -7.40 7.41 31.49
CA ARG A 745 -7.35 8.14 32.76
C ARG A 745 -6.34 9.27 32.61
N ILE A 746 -6.82 10.51 32.63
CA ILE A 746 -5.96 11.70 32.63
C ILE A 746 -5.06 11.62 33.88
N ALA A 747 -3.77 11.33 33.68
CA ALA A 747 -2.76 11.61 34.69
C ALA A 747 -2.66 13.13 34.84
N GLY A 748 -2.75 13.62 36.08
CA GLY A 748 -2.66 15.04 36.38
C GLY A 748 -1.33 15.65 35.92
N PRO A 749 -1.26 16.98 35.76
CA PRO A 749 -0.07 17.65 35.27
C PRO A 749 1.10 17.47 36.23
N ASP A 750 2.16 16.81 35.76
CA ASP A 750 3.46 16.82 36.42
C ASP A 750 4.05 18.24 36.34
N ASN A 751 4.12 18.89 37.51
CA ASN A 751 4.77 20.18 37.67
C ASN A 751 6.29 20.07 37.36
N PRO A 752 6.85 20.92 36.49
CA PRO A 752 8.29 20.95 36.29
C PRO A 752 8.97 21.64 37.48
N ALA A 753 9.91 20.94 38.13
CA ALA A 753 10.78 21.53 39.14
C ALA A 753 11.76 22.55 38.51
N PRO A 754 12.08 23.66 39.19
CA PRO A 754 12.79 24.77 38.58
C PRO A 754 14.31 24.52 38.44
N ARG A 755 14.83 24.85 37.26
CA ARG A 755 16.25 25.11 37.01
C ARG A 755 16.71 26.35 37.81
N ARG A 756 17.82 26.22 38.54
CA ARG A 756 18.66 27.37 38.92
C ARG A 756 20.03 27.27 38.27
N ARG A 757 20.34 28.23 37.39
CA ARG A 757 21.69 28.61 36.98
C ARG A 757 22.21 29.70 37.92
N ARG A 758 23.45 29.58 38.41
CA ARG A 758 24.58 30.53 38.26
C ARG A 758 25.58 30.36 39.40
N GLY A 759 26.87 30.41 39.04
CA GLY A 759 28.00 30.54 39.97
C GLY A 759 29.32 30.35 39.24
N VAL A 760 29.81 31.43 38.63
CA VAL A 760 31.09 31.52 37.91
C VAL A 760 32.20 31.95 38.89
N LEU A 761 33.40 31.40 38.65
CA LEU A 761 34.76 31.87 39.01
C LEU A 761 35.37 31.58 40.40
N ALA A 762 36.40 30.71 40.32
CA ALA A 762 37.81 30.96 40.62
C ALA A 762 38.38 30.64 42.01
N GLY A 763 39.51 29.92 41.96
CA GLY A 763 40.42 29.72 43.08
C GLY A 763 41.46 28.63 42.80
N LEU A 764 42.28 28.80 41.76
CA LEU A 764 43.54 28.07 41.58
C LEU A 764 44.43 28.22 42.83
N PHE A 765 45.13 27.16 43.26
CA PHE A 765 46.60 27.03 43.22
C PHE A 765 47.15 25.94 44.15
N GLY A 766 48.17 25.22 43.64
CA GLY A 766 49.15 24.46 44.42
C GLY A 766 49.22 22.99 43.98
N ALA A 767 50.28 22.46 43.36
CA ALA A 767 51.59 22.94 42.95
C ALA A 767 52.06 21.92 41.88
N GLY A 768 52.62 22.27 40.72
CA GLY A 768 53.58 23.34 40.54
C GLY A 768 55.01 22.93 40.92
N ALA A 769 55.33 21.63 41.02
CA ALA A 769 56.71 21.16 41.20
C ALA A 769 57.01 19.70 40.79
N GLY A 770 56.00 18.84 40.50
CA GLY A 770 56.24 17.45 40.07
C GLY A 770 56.28 17.20 38.56
N ALA A 771 55.76 18.14 37.75
CA ALA A 771 55.48 17.92 36.33
C ALA A 771 56.72 17.96 35.42
N LEU A 772 57.83 18.55 35.86
CA LEU A 772 59.04 18.64 35.05
C LEU A 772 59.96 17.40 35.16
N ALA A 773 59.74 16.53 36.16
CA ALA A 773 60.45 15.26 36.30
C ALA A 773 59.76 14.09 35.56
N LEU A 774 58.46 14.23 35.20
CA LEU A 774 57.72 13.27 34.38
C LEU A 774 57.90 13.53 32.87
N ALA A 775 58.28 14.76 32.49
CA ALA A 775 58.47 15.19 31.10
C ALA A 775 59.67 14.53 30.41
N THR A 776 60.65 14.00 31.16
CA THR A 776 61.80 13.29 30.60
C THR A 776 61.57 11.78 30.41
N THR A 777 60.53 11.20 31.01
CA THR A 777 60.14 9.79 30.80
C THR A 777 59.05 9.60 29.73
N LEU A 778 58.46 10.69 29.23
CA LEU A 778 57.34 10.71 28.27
C LEU A 778 57.66 11.54 27.00
N LEU A 779 58.87 11.41 26.47
CA LEU A 779 59.22 12.02 25.18
C LEU A 779 58.29 11.48 24.07
N PRO A 780 57.60 12.36 23.30
CA PRO A 780 56.48 11.97 22.43
C PRO A 780 56.88 11.31 21.09
N TRP A 781 58.16 11.04 20.84
CA TRP A 781 58.64 10.37 19.62
C TRP A 781 59.60 9.23 19.94
N ARG A 782 59.17 8.00 19.60
CA ARG A 782 60.04 6.82 19.54
C ARG A 782 60.88 6.91 18.27
N PRO A 783 62.13 6.41 18.24
CA PRO A 783 62.94 6.43 17.03
C PRO A 783 62.24 5.67 15.89
N ALA A 784 62.31 6.24 14.69
CA ALA A 784 61.80 5.61 13.48
C ALA A 784 62.62 4.34 13.18
N TYR A 785 61.94 3.26 12.77
CA TYR A 785 62.63 2.12 12.19
C TYR A 785 63.06 2.45 10.76
N PRO A 786 64.28 2.04 10.35
CA PRO A 786 64.71 2.23 8.96
C PRO A 786 63.76 1.47 8.03
N SER A 787 63.51 2.05 6.85
CA SER A 787 62.81 1.37 5.76
C SER A 787 63.65 0.16 5.32
N ILE A 788 62.98 -0.96 5.07
CA ILE A 788 63.61 -2.14 4.47
C ILE A 788 63.14 -2.29 3.02
N GLU A 789 63.90 -3.05 2.22
CA GLU A 789 63.37 -3.60 0.98
C GLU A 789 62.23 -4.57 1.31
N ARG A 790 61.18 -4.59 0.46
CA ARG A 790 60.03 -5.47 0.65
C ARG A 790 60.51 -6.93 0.75
N PRO A 791 60.14 -7.67 1.80
CA PRO A 791 60.45 -9.10 1.88
C PRO A 791 59.84 -9.86 0.70
N ASP A 792 60.64 -10.74 0.07
CA ASP A 792 60.14 -11.63 -0.99
C ASP A 792 59.04 -12.55 -0.43
N PRO A 793 57.81 -12.54 -0.98
CA PRO A 793 56.76 -13.47 -0.57
C PRO A 793 57.17 -14.94 -0.60
N ALA A 794 58.10 -15.33 -1.48
CA ALA A 794 58.63 -16.69 -1.57
C ALA A 794 59.48 -17.10 -0.35
N ALA A 795 59.91 -16.14 0.49
CA ALA A 795 60.66 -16.41 1.72
C ALA A 795 59.77 -17.01 2.83
N TYR A 796 58.43 -16.93 2.70
CA TYR A 796 57.49 -17.46 3.69
C TYR A 796 56.92 -18.81 3.24
N SER A 797 56.79 -19.75 4.18
CA SER A 797 56.15 -21.03 3.88
C SER A 797 54.64 -20.86 3.64
N ALA A 798 54.08 -21.68 2.76
CA ALA A 798 52.63 -21.69 2.49
C ALA A 798 51.79 -21.88 3.76
N ALA A 799 52.27 -22.68 4.72
CA ALA A 799 51.62 -22.87 6.02
C ALA A 799 51.59 -21.58 6.87
N THR A 800 52.65 -20.76 6.82
CA THR A 800 52.72 -19.47 7.53
C THR A 800 51.75 -18.46 6.92
N ILE A 801 51.70 -18.38 5.58
CA ILE A 801 50.75 -17.51 4.86
C ILE A 801 49.30 -17.95 5.14
N ALA A 802 49.03 -19.27 5.13
CA ALA A 802 47.71 -19.81 5.46
C ALA A 802 47.30 -19.49 6.90
N GLN A 803 48.21 -19.62 7.87
CA GLN A 803 47.97 -19.20 9.26
C GLN A 803 47.70 -17.69 9.32
N GLY A 804 48.48 -16.86 8.62
CA GLY A 804 48.30 -15.42 8.60
C GLY A 804 46.95 -14.99 8.01
N ARG A 805 46.44 -15.72 7.03
CA ARG A 805 45.08 -15.54 6.49
C ARG A 805 44.01 -15.79 7.57
N LEU A 806 44.17 -16.83 8.38
CA LEU A 806 43.26 -17.12 9.50
C LEU A 806 43.35 -16.04 10.59
N VAL A 807 44.56 -15.54 10.88
CA VAL A 807 44.76 -14.44 11.83
C VAL A 807 44.13 -13.14 11.32
N ALA A 808 44.25 -12.82 10.03
CA ALA A 808 43.61 -11.66 9.41
C ALA A 808 42.08 -11.75 9.44
N ALA A 809 41.54 -12.96 9.24
CA ALA A 809 40.12 -13.28 9.35
C ALA A 809 39.61 -13.11 10.79
N ALA A 810 40.26 -13.75 11.78
CA ALA A 810 39.92 -13.60 13.20
C ALA A 810 40.01 -12.15 13.68
N GLY A 811 40.98 -11.39 13.18
CA GLY A 811 41.16 -9.97 13.50
C GLY A 811 40.22 -9.02 12.76
N ALA A 812 39.35 -9.53 11.88
CA ALA A 812 38.43 -8.75 11.05
C ALA A 812 39.13 -7.65 10.23
N CYS A 813 40.36 -7.89 9.75
CA CYS A 813 41.18 -6.85 9.10
C CYS A 813 40.51 -6.25 7.85
N LEU A 814 39.78 -7.06 7.08
CA LEU A 814 39.09 -6.60 5.87
C LEU A 814 37.83 -5.77 6.14
N VAL A 815 37.23 -5.88 7.32
CA VAL A 815 36.07 -5.05 7.71
C VAL A 815 36.46 -3.57 7.70
N CYS A 816 37.68 -3.25 8.14
CA CYS A 816 38.19 -1.88 8.19
C CYS A 816 39.07 -1.52 6.99
N HIS A 817 39.89 -2.44 6.49
CA HIS A 817 40.93 -2.12 5.51
C HIS A 817 40.51 -2.39 4.05
N VAL A 818 39.22 -2.42 3.71
CA VAL A 818 38.77 -2.49 2.31
C VAL A 818 38.79 -1.11 1.63
N GLY A 819 39.33 -1.05 0.41
CA GLY A 819 39.36 0.17 -0.41
C GLY A 819 37.97 0.60 -0.87
N PRO A 820 37.76 1.90 -1.22
CA PRO A 820 36.48 2.39 -1.76
C PRO A 820 36.06 1.67 -3.05
N ASP A 821 37.00 1.09 -3.80
CA ASP A 821 36.77 0.29 -5.00
C ASP A 821 36.66 -1.23 -4.71
N GLY A 822 36.51 -1.64 -3.45
CA GLY A 822 36.43 -3.05 -3.03
C GLY A 822 37.78 -3.78 -2.96
N ARG A 823 38.91 -3.12 -3.22
CA ARG A 823 40.25 -3.73 -3.16
C ARG A 823 40.66 -4.08 -1.74
N SER A 824 41.05 -5.34 -1.52
CA SER A 824 41.45 -5.86 -0.21
C SER A 824 42.65 -5.10 0.38
N PHE A 825 42.57 -4.77 1.67
CA PHE A 825 43.64 -4.18 2.49
C PHE A 825 44.09 -2.75 2.11
N ALA A 826 43.47 -2.13 1.10
CA ALA A 826 43.84 -0.79 0.61
C ALA A 826 43.44 0.37 1.54
N GLY A 827 42.60 0.13 2.56
CA GLY A 827 42.20 1.15 3.54
C GLY A 827 41.26 2.23 2.99
N GLY A 828 41.02 3.29 3.78
CA GLY A 828 40.20 4.44 3.40
C GLY A 828 38.76 4.42 3.94
N ARG A 829 38.32 3.34 4.62
CA ARG A 829 37.05 3.34 5.36
C ARG A 829 37.13 4.33 6.52
N GLY A 830 36.15 5.24 6.61
CA GLY A 830 36.00 6.17 7.72
C GLY A 830 35.20 5.56 8.87
N LEU A 831 35.72 5.66 10.09
CA LEU A 831 35.09 5.24 11.33
C LEU A 831 34.66 6.48 12.12
N GLU A 832 33.35 6.68 12.27
CA GLU A 832 32.80 7.80 13.03
C GLU A 832 32.96 7.56 14.52
N THR A 833 33.59 8.50 15.22
CA THR A 833 33.76 8.46 16.68
C THR A 833 33.16 9.72 17.31
N PRO A 834 32.86 9.71 18.62
CA PRO A 834 32.46 10.94 19.35
C PRO A 834 33.48 12.09 19.23
N PHE A 835 34.73 11.77 18.86
CA PHE A 835 35.84 12.72 18.75
C PHE A 835 36.09 13.20 17.31
N GLY A 836 35.39 12.65 16.31
CA GLY A 836 35.59 12.92 14.88
C GLY A 836 35.80 11.64 14.06
N LEU A 837 36.24 11.80 12.81
CA LEU A 837 36.35 10.71 11.85
C LEU A 837 37.78 10.15 11.79
N VAL A 838 37.94 8.83 11.91
CA VAL A 838 39.24 8.13 11.78
C VAL A 838 39.24 7.27 10.54
N TYR A 839 40.25 7.39 9.67
CA TYR A 839 40.35 6.57 8.46
C TYR A 839 41.29 5.37 8.66
N ALA A 840 40.87 4.20 8.17
CA ALA A 840 41.70 3.00 8.15
C ALA A 840 42.87 3.17 7.16
N SER A 841 44.07 2.76 7.55
CA SER A 841 45.28 2.87 6.72
C SER A 841 45.34 1.85 5.59
N ASN A 842 46.13 2.10 4.55
CA ASN A 842 46.50 1.07 3.58
C ASN A 842 47.53 0.12 4.22
N ILE A 843 47.21 -1.16 4.31
CA ILE A 843 48.06 -2.20 4.90
C ILE A 843 48.52 -3.25 3.88
N THR A 844 48.43 -2.92 2.58
CA THR A 844 49.03 -3.72 1.51
C THR A 844 50.55 -3.58 1.51
N PRO A 845 51.30 -4.45 0.82
CA PRO A 845 52.75 -4.35 0.73
C PRO A 845 53.23 -3.32 -0.30
N ASP A 846 52.40 -2.31 -0.61
CA ASP A 846 52.82 -1.14 -1.36
C ASP A 846 53.90 -0.36 -0.59
N VAL A 847 54.95 0.08 -1.28
CA VAL A 847 56.15 0.67 -0.65
C VAL A 847 55.91 2.12 -0.22
N GLU A 848 55.10 2.87 -0.98
CA GLU A 848 54.91 4.31 -0.77
C GLU A 848 53.73 4.59 0.17
N SER A 849 52.58 3.97 -0.10
CA SER A 849 51.32 4.24 0.60
C SER A 849 50.92 3.13 1.59
N GLY A 850 51.53 1.95 1.49
CA GLY A 850 51.26 0.79 2.35
C GLY A 850 52.35 0.49 3.37
N ILE A 851 52.42 -0.78 3.79
CA ILE A 851 53.40 -1.29 4.75
C ILE A 851 54.60 -2.00 4.10
N GLY A 852 54.77 -1.91 2.77
CA GLY A 852 55.79 -2.66 2.03
C GLY A 852 57.24 -2.39 2.46
N ALA A 853 57.52 -1.19 2.98
CA ALA A 853 58.83 -0.81 3.51
C ALA A 853 59.03 -1.08 5.02
N TRP A 854 58.07 -1.73 5.68
CA TRP A 854 58.08 -1.93 7.13
C TRP A 854 58.75 -3.25 7.48
N SER A 855 59.67 -3.24 8.43
CA SER A 855 60.21 -4.48 9.02
C SER A 855 59.22 -5.14 9.97
N TYR A 856 59.35 -6.45 10.20
CA TYR A 856 58.51 -7.14 11.19
C TYR A 856 58.53 -6.46 12.58
N PRO A 857 59.68 -6.03 13.15
CA PRO A 857 59.69 -5.28 14.42
C PRO A 857 58.90 -3.97 14.37
N ALA A 858 58.89 -3.27 13.23
CA ALA A 858 58.08 -2.05 13.06
C ALA A 858 56.59 -2.38 13.01
N PHE A 859 56.21 -3.45 12.30
CA PHE A 859 54.83 -3.96 12.25
C PHE A 859 54.35 -4.43 13.64
N ALA A 860 55.13 -5.26 14.33
CA ALA A 860 54.81 -5.75 15.66
C ALA A 860 54.67 -4.61 16.68
N ARG A 861 55.50 -3.57 16.58
CA ARG A 861 55.39 -2.36 17.40
C ARG A 861 54.08 -1.60 17.15
N ALA A 862 53.68 -1.45 15.88
CA ALA A 862 52.40 -0.81 15.56
C ALA A 862 51.21 -1.61 16.11
N MET A 863 51.23 -2.93 15.93
CA MET A 863 50.18 -3.84 16.38
C MET A 863 50.08 -3.95 17.90
N ARG A 864 51.20 -3.97 18.64
CA ARG A 864 51.17 -4.18 20.10
C ARG A 864 51.27 -2.90 20.92
N GLU A 865 51.94 -1.87 20.43
CA GLU A 865 52.23 -0.65 21.20
C GLU A 865 51.51 0.60 20.66
N GLY A 866 50.86 0.48 19.49
CA GLY A 866 50.20 1.63 18.86
C GLY A 866 51.19 2.70 18.41
N VAL A 867 52.37 2.30 17.93
CA VAL A 867 53.41 3.22 17.43
C VAL A 867 53.80 2.83 16.01
N SER A 868 53.53 3.73 15.07
CA SER A 868 53.86 3.59 13.64
C SER A 868 55.37 3.45 13.39
N ARG A 869 55.77 2.98 12.21
CA ARG A 869 57.19 2.82 11.81
C ARG A 869 58.01 4.11 12.00
N ASP A 870 57.44 5.25 11.63
CA ASP A 870 58.05 6.59 11.71
C ASP A 870 58.04 7.19 13.14
N GLY A 871 57.47 6.48 14.12
CA GLY A 871 57.59 6.83 15.54
C GLY A 871 56.41 7.62 16.11
N HIS A 872 55.42 7.97 15.29
CA HIS A 872 54.20 8.61 15.79
C HIS A 872 53.22 7.60 16.43
N HIS A 873 52.42 8.06 17.39
CA HIS A 873 51.38 7.25 18.02
C HIS A 873 50.14 7.08 17.12
N LEU A 874 49.58 5.88 17.11
CA LEU A 874 48.32 5.52 16.45
C LEU A 874 47.15 5.78 17.39
N TYR A 875 46.00 6.15 16.82
CA TYR A 875 44.76 6.27 17.59
C TYR A 875 44.21 4.87 17.94
N PRO A 876 43.60 4.70 19.14
CA PRO A 876 43.11 3.40 19.61
C PRO A 876 41.87 2.87 18.87
N ALA A 877 41.44 3.54 17.79
CA ALA A 877 40.56 2.95 16.78
C ALA A 877 41.24 1.76 16.06
N HIS A 878 42.57 1.79 15.94
CA HIS A 878 43.35 0.58 15.72
C HIS A 878 43.45 -0.16 17.08
N PRO A 879 42.95 -1.40 17.21
CA PRO A 879 42.79 -2.07 18.50
C PRO A 879 44.11 -2.66 19.05
N TYR A 880 45.19 -1.86 19.05
CA TYR A 880 46.51 -2.29 19.53
C TYR A 880 46.55 -2.65 21.01
N THR A 881 45.58 -2.17 21.80
CA THR A 881 45.40 -2.58 23.19
C THR A 881 45.02 -4.04 23.30
N SER A 882 44.18 -4.57 22.41
CA SER A 882 43.80 -5.98 22.35
C SER A 882 44.91 -6.81 21.69
N PHE A 883 45.48 -6.30 20.60
CA PHE A 883 46.56 -6.98 19.88
C PHE A 883 47.87 -7.11 20.67
N ALA A 884 48.05 -6.33 21.75
CA ALA A 884 49.11 -6.54 22.72
C ALA A 884 49.13 -7.97 23.31
N GLY A 885 47.98 -8.66 23.33
CA GLY A 885 47.86 -10.06 23.77
C GLY A 885 48.08 -11.11 22.68
N VAL A 886 48.32 -10.72 21.42
CA VAL A 886 48.50 -11.65 20.29
C VAL A 886 49.86 -12.31 20.34
N SER A 887 49.89 -13.63 20.10
CA SER A 887 51.12 -14.42 20.14
C SER A 887 52.13 -13.97 19.08
N GLU A 888 53.42 -14.14 19.37
CA GLU A 888 54.49 -13.80 18.42
C GLU A 888 54.34 -14.55 17.09
N ARG A 889 53.99 -15.83 17.18
CA ARG A 889 53.76 -16.71 16.03
C ARG A 889 52.65 -16.16 15.11
N ASP A 890 51.53 -15.74 15.69
CA ASP A 890 50.38 -15.25 14.91
C ASP A 890 50.65 -13.86 14.30
N LEU A 891 51.38 -12.98 14.99
CA LEU A 891 51.79 -11.69 14.40
C LEU A 891 52.78 -11.86 13.24
N GLN A 892 53.75 -12.77 13.37
CA GLN A 892 54.66 -13.10 12.26
C GLN A 892 53.92 -13.68 11.06
N ALA A 893 52.94 -14.57 11.32
CA ALA A 893 52.11 -15.14 10.27
C ALA A 893 51.23 -14.07 9.59
N LEU A 894 50.61 -13.18 10.34
CA LEU A 894 49.83 -12.06 9.82
C LEU A 894 50.69 -11.14 8.93
N TYR A 895 51.89 -10.77 9.41
CA TYR A 895 52.83 -9.96 8.63
C TYR A 895 53.21 -10.66 7.32
N ALA A 896 53.54 -11.95 7.37
CA ALA A 896 53.85 -12.74 6.17
C ALA A 896 52.69 -12.76 5.17
N TYR A 897 51.45 -12.95 5.66
CA TYR A 897 50.26 -12.94 4.82
C TYR A 897 50.01 -11.58 4.16
N LEU A 898 50.13 -10.47 4.90
CA LEU A 898 50.00 -9.11 4.34
C LEU A 898 51.11 -8.81 3.32
N MET A 899 52.36 -9.21 3.61
CA MET A 899 53.49 -9.05 2.68
C MET A 899 53.34 -9.88 1.39
N ALA A 900 52.59 -10.98 1.44
CA ALA A 900 52.29 -11.83 0.29
C ALA A 900 51.13 -11.34 -0.59
N GLN A 901 50.39 -10.29 -0.19
CA GLN A 901 49.29 -9.75 -1.00
C GLN A 901 49.82 -8.95 -2.21
N GLY A 902 48.91 -8.66 -3.15
CA GLY A 902 49.18 -7.69 -4.22
C GLY A 902 49.36 -6.28 -3.64
N PRO A 903 50.39 -5.52 -4.04
CA PRO A 903 50.54 -4.13 -3.62
C PRO A 903 49.43 -3.27 -4.25
N VAL A 904 48.83 -2.38 -3.47
CA VAL A 904 47.83 -1.42 -3.96
C VAL A 904 48.30 -0.03 -3.58
N ALA A 905 48.66 0.78 -4.58
CA ALA A 905 48.93 2.20 -4.37
C ALA A 905 47.61 2.93 -4.10
N ALA A 906 47.40 3.32 -2.83
CA ALA A 906 46.19 3.99 -2.36
C ALA A 906 46.54 4.94 -1.21
N THR A 907 46.45 6.25 -1.47
CA THR A 907 46.60 7.28 -0.43
C THR A 907 45.27 7.45 0.28
N VAL A 908 45.23 7.17 1.58
CA VAL A 908 44.00 7.29 2.39
C VAL A 908 43.79 8.72 2.89
N PRO A 909 42.54 9.19 3.05
CA PRO A 909 42.27 10.50 3.64
C PRO A 909 42.86 10.67 5.04
N GLU A 910 43.21 11.89 5.41
CA GLU A 910 43.70 12.18 6.77
C GLU A 910 42.57 12.11 7.81
N THR A 911 42.87 11.51 8.96
CA THR A 911 41.98 11.43 10.12
C THR A 911 41.60 12.82 10.65
N ALA A 912 40.30 13.12 10.64
CA ALA A 912 39.72 14.42 11.00
C ALA A 912 39.09 14.39 12.40
N LEU A 913 39.94 14.39 13.43
CA LEU A 913 39.51 14.52 14.83
C LEU A 913 39.35 15.99 15.24
N ARG A 914 38.44 16.25 16.18
CA ARG A 914 38.21 17.58 16.76
C ARG A 914 39.29 17.91 17.79
N ALA A 915 39.73 19.16 17.85
CA ALA A 915 40.67 19.60 18.88
C ALA A 915 40.06 19.42 20.30
N PRO A 916 40.84 18.98 21.31
CA PRO A 916 42.29 18.69 21.27
C PRO A 916 42.66 17.23 20.88
N PHE A 917 41.69 16.39 20.51
CA PHE A 917 41.91 14.96 20.22
C PHE A 917 42.71 14.69 18.94
N ASN A 918 42.89 15.70 18.08
CA ASN A 918 43.76 15.64 16.90
C ASN A 918 45.27 15.72 17.22
N LEU A 919 45.65 16.07 18.46
CA LEU A 919 47.05 16.21 18.86
C LEU A 919 47.66 14.84 19.23
N ARG A 920 48.32 14.20 18.26
CA ARG A 920 48.93 12.87 18.44
C ARG A 920 49.85 12.70 19.67
N PRO A 921 50.64 13.69 20.12
CA PRO A 921 51.47 13.54 21.33
C PRO A 921 50.68 13.20 22.60
N LEU A 922 49.39 13.59 22.68
CA LEU A 922 48.55 13.26 23.84
C LEU A 922 48.32 11.75 23.98
N MET A 923 48.50 10.97 22.92
CA MET A 923 48.40 9.52 22.97
C MET A 923 49.49 8.86 23.81
N ALA A 924 50.65 9.50 24.05
CA ALA A 924 51.64 8.98 24.97
C ALA A 924 51.10 8.92 26.42
N GLY A 925 50.38 9.97 26.85
CA GLY A 925 49.69 10.00 28.13
C GLY A 925 48.50 9.04 28.17
N TRP A 926 47.74 8.94 27.08
CA TRP A 926 46.66 7.98 26.95
C TRP A 926 47.17 6.54 27.09
N ASN A 927 48.26 6.18 26.40
CA ASN A 927 48.88 4.85 26.50
C ASN A 927 49.38 4.57 27.92
N ALA A 928 50.04 5.51 28.58
CA ALA A 928 50.49 5.33 29.96
C ALA A 928 49.34 5.01 30.93
N LEU A 929 48.14 5.56 30.68
CA LEU A 929 46.95 5.31 31.49
C LEU A 929 46.21 4.02 31.07
N PHE A 930 46.10 3.78 29.76
CA PHE A 930 45.11 2.86 29.19
C PHE A 930 45.68 1.61 28.51
N HIS A 931 46.92 1.65 28.00
CA HIS A 931 47.55 0.53 27.31
C HIS A 931 48.03 -0.54 28.30
N ARG A 932 47.29 -1.64 28.39
CA ARG A 932 47.65 -2.84 29.15
C ARG A 932 47.33 -4.08 28.33
N PRO A 933 48.26 -5.04 28.18
CA PRO A 933 47.95 -6.28 27.50
C PRO A 933 46.79 -7.02 28.19
N PRO A 934 45.83 -7.57 27.44
CA PRO A 934 44.73 -8.31 28.03
C PRO A 934 45.24 -9.59 28.68
N THR A 935 44.83 -9.83 29.92
CA THR A 935 45.13 -11.07 30.65
C THR A 935 43.89 -11.95 30.66
N PHE A 936 43.89 -13.00 29.83
CA PHE A 936 42.75 -13.90 29.65
C PHE A 936 43.08 -15.39 29.88
N ALA A 937 44.36 -15.77 30.00
CA ALA A 937 44.74 -17.16 30.27
C ALA A 937 44.44 -17.54 31.73
N ASP A 938 43.71 -18.63 31.92
CA ASP A 938 43.39 -19.20 33.23
C ASP A 938 43.87 -20.65 33.31
N PRO A 939 44.87 -20.97 34.15
CA PRO A 939 45.36 -22.33 34.34
C PRO A 939 44.32 -23.32 34.89
N ALA A 940 43.24 -22.84 35.52
CA ALA A 940 42.15 -23.67 36.02
C ALA A 940 41.14 -24.06 34.92
N ARG A 941 41.29 -23.53 33.70
CA ARG A 941 40.41 -23.78 32.55
C ARG A 941 41.08 -24.67 31.51
N GLY A 942 40.26 -25.37 30.72
CA GLY A 942 40.75 -26.26 29.65
C GLY A 942 41.39 -25.53 28.46
N PRO A 943 42.07 -26.27 27.56
CA PRO A 943 42.75 -25.69 26.40
C PRO A 943 41.79 -24.96 25.45
N ASP A 944 40.59 -25.51 25.20
CA ASP A 944 39.60 -24.90 24.30
C ASP A 944 39.05 -23.58 24.85
N TRP A 945 38.86 -23.50 26.18
CA TRP A 945 38.44 -22.26 26.83
C TRP A 945 39.51 -21.17 26.70
N ASN A 946 40.78 -21.52 26.95
CA ASN A 946 41.91 -20.58 26.81
C ASN A 946 42.13 -20.16 25.35
N ARG A 947 41.93 -21.06 24.39
CA ARG A 947 41.93 -20.74 22.96
C ARG A 947 40.80 -19.78 22.60
N GLY A 948 39.60 -20.00 23.11
CA GLY A 948 38.45 -19.11 22.93
C GLY A 948 38.69 -17.72 23.51
N ALA A 949 39.23 -17.67 24.73
CA ALA A 949 39.58 -16.42 25.40
C ALA A 949 40.61 -15.61 24.59
N TYR A 950 41.64 -16.28 24.04
CA TYR A 950 42.61 -15.68 23.13
C TYR A 950 41.95 -15.11 21.86
N LEU A 951 41.07 -15.88 21.22
CA LEU A 951 40.40 -15.47 19.99
C LEU A 951 39.41 -14.33 20.21
N VAL A 952 38.74 -14.26 21.36
CA VAL A 952 37.73 -13.22 21.65
C VAL A 952 38.36 -11.94 22.22
N GLU A 953 39.31 -12.06 23.15
CA GLU A 953 39.86 -10.91 23.89
C GLU A 953 41.06 -10.25 23.17
N ALA A 954 41.86 -11.03 22.44
CA ALA A 954 43.05 -10.52 21.75
C ALA A 954 42.83 -10.34 20.26
N LEU A 955 42.64 -11.43 19.50
CA LEU A 955 42.55 -11.37 18.04
C LEU A 955 41.24 -10.74 17.56
N GLY A 956 40.09 -11.25 18.00
CA GLY A 956 38.77 -10.77 17.61
C GLY A 956 38.33 -9.49 18.31
N HIS A 957 39.09 -9.03 19.30
CA HIS A 957 38.93 -7.75 20.01
C HIS A 957 37.47 -7.42 20.37
N CYS A 958 36.64 -8.40 20.75
CA CYS A 958 35.20 -8.21 20.94
C CYS A 958 34.88 -7.13 21.98
N GLY A 959 35.77 -6.93 22.96
CA GLY A 959 35.71 -5.82 23.92
C GLY A 959 35.67 -4.43 23.29
N ALA A 960 36.19 -4.26 22.07
CA ALA A 960 36.23 -2.98 21.39
C ALA A 960 34.83 -2.40 21.15
N CYS A 961 33.85 -3.25 20.87
CA CYS A 961 32.44 -2.90 20.65
C CYS A 961 31.56 -3.26 21.85
N HIS A 962 31.84 -4.38 22.53
CA HIS A 962 30.99 -4.91 23.61
C HIS A 962 31.38 -4.44 25.02
N THR A 963 32.32 -3.50 25.17
CA THR A 963 32.66 -2.86 26.45
C THR A 963 32.37 -1.36 26.40
N PRO A 964 31.71 -0.76 27.41
CA PRO A 964 31.43 0.67 27.42
C PRO A 964 32.73 1.49 27.41
N ARG A 965 32.75 2.58 26.64
CA ARG A 965 33.89 3.50 26.58
C ARG A 965 33.74 4.63 27.60
N ASN A 966 34.83 4.99 28.28
CA ASN A 966 34.88 6.16 29.16
C ASN A 966 34.98 7.48 28.36
N ALA A 967 34.94 8.62 29.05
CA ALA A 967 34.98 9.94 28.42
C ALA A 967 36.25 10.23 27.58
N LEU A 968 37.31 9.44 27.74
CA LEU A 968 38.56 9.54 26.97
C LEU A 968 38.67 8.46 25.87
N GLY A 969 37.57 7.74 25.58
CA GLY A 969 37.50 6.73 24.53
C GLY A 969 38.15 5.38 24.87
N ALA A 970 38.59 5.16 26.11
CA ALA A 970 39.14 3.89 26.56
C ALA A 970 38.05 2.94 27.08
N GLU A 971 38.27 1.63 26.98
CA GLU A 971 37.39 0.62 27.57
C GLU A 971 37.30 0.78 29.09
N SER A 972 36.09 0.69 29.63
CA SER A 972 35.82 0.84 31.07
C SER A 972 36.28 -0.39 31.86
N ARG A 973 36.87 -0.16 33.04
CA ARG A 973 37.68 -1.18 33.75
C ARG A 973 36.99 -1.86 34.93
N ASP A 974 36.04 -1.19 35.59
CA ASP A 974 35.50 -1.62 36.89
C ASP A 974 34.24 -2.49 36.72
N GLY A 975 34.42 -3.77 36.38
CA GLY A 975 33.32 -4.73 36.23
C GLY A 975 32.44 -4.54 34.98
N ALA A 976 32.76 -3.56 34.14
CA ALA A 976 32.06 -3.23 32.90
C ALA A 976 32.60 -3.97 31.65
N ARG A 977 33.51 -4.93 31.83
CA ARG A 977 34.09 -5.69 30.71
C ARG A 977 33.01 -6.54 30.03
N LEU A 978 32.86 -6.40 28.71
CA LEU A 978 31.89 -7.14 27.89
C LEU A 978 30.42 -6.96 28.32
N THR A 979 30.09 -5.83 28.95
CA THR A 979 28.74 -5.52 29.43
C THR A 979 27.87 -4.74 28.43
N GLY A 980 28.30 -4.63 27.18
CA GLY A 980 27.61 -3.94 26.08
C GLY A 980 28.29 -2.64 25.66
N GLY A 981 27.90 -2.09 24.52
CA GLY A 981 28.46 -0.86 23.96
C GLY A 981 27.73 -0.42 22.68
N PHE A 982 28.38 0.43 21.88
CA PHE A 982 27.84 0.93 20.62
C PHE A 982 28.93 0.97 19.55
N ALA A 983 28.57 0.62 18.31
CA ALA A 983 29.43 0.67 17.13
C ALA A 983 28.60 0.99 15.88
N ASP A 984 29.03 1.96 15.06
CA ASP A 984 28.36 2.41 13.81
C ASP A 984 26.84 2.67 13.96
N GLY A 985 26.41 3.24 15.10
CA GLY A 985 24.99 3.50 15.36
C GLY A 985 24.15 2.27 15.71
N TRP A 986 24.79 1.13 15.95
CA TRP A 986 24.18 -0.10 16.50
C TRP A 986 24.58 -0.29 17.95
N GLU A 987 23.65 -0.76 18.77
CA GLU A 987 23.94 -1.22 20.12
C GLU A 987 24.55 -2.62 20.07
N ALA A 988 25.75 -2.77 20.62
CA ALA A 988 26.41 -4.04 20.84
C ALA A 988 25.92 -4.64 22.18
N PRO A 989 25.19 -5.77 22.18
CA PRO A 989 24.61 -6.31 23.41
C PRO A 989 25.68 -6.81 24.39
N ALA A 990 25.36 -6.92 25.67
CA ALA A 990 26.27 -7.51 26.65
C ALA A 990 26.58 -8.99 26.32
N LEU A 991 27.86 -9.37 26.32
CA LEU A 991 28.30 -10.76 26.17
C LEU A 991 28.54 -11.43 27.53
N ALA A 992 28.75 -10.64 28.58
CA ALA A 992 28.75 -11.11 29.97
C ALA A 992 27.33 -11.06 30.58
N GLY A 993 27.16 -11.52 31.83
CA GLY A 993 25.88 -11.72 32.53
C GLY A 993 24.91 -10.53 32.71
N LEU A 994 25.07 -9.43 31.97
CA LEU A 994 24.10 -8.32 31.86
C LEU A 994 23.28 -8.37 30.55
N SER A 995 23.33 -9.49 29.81
CA SER A 995 22.50 -9.69 28.62
C SER A 995 21.02 -9.63 28.98
N ARG A 996 20.24 -8.91 28.15
CA ARG A 996 18.77 -8.80 28.26
C ARG A 996 18.04 -9.79 27.37
N SER A 997 18.76 -10.78 26.81
CA SER A 997 18.09 -11.84 26.05
C SER A 997 17.13 -12.61 26.98
N PRO A 998 15.89 -12.87 26.55
CA PRO A 998 14.93 -13.67 27.32
C PRO A 998 15.43 -15.07 27.63
N LEU A 999 16.28 -15.63 26.77
CA LEU A 999 16.90 -16.94 26.96
C LEU A 999 18.41 -16.77 27.16
N PRO A 1000 19.04 -17.62 27.99
CA PRO A 1000 20.50 -17.65 28.07
C PRO A 1000 21.09 -18.19 26.76
N TRP A 1001 22.18 -17.58 26.32
CA TRP A 1001 22.96 -18.06 25.18
C TRP A 1001 23.72 -19.33 25.57
N SER A 1002 23.53 -20.42 24.82
CA SER A 1002 24.33 -21.65 24.96
C SER A 1002 25.57 -21.62 24.07
N GLU A 1003 26.48 -22.57 24.30
CA GLU A 1003 27.60 -22.84 23.39
C GLU A 1003 27.13 -23.11 21.95
N ASP A 1004 26.02 -23.85 21.78
CA ASP A 1004 25.45 -24.16 20.47
C ASP A 1004 24.83 -22.93 19.80
N ASP A 1005 24.20 -22.03 20.57
CA ASP A 1005 23.70 -20.78 20.02
C ASP A 1005 24.84 -19.88 19.52
N PHE A 1006 25.90 -19.74 20.33
CA PHE A 1006 27.05 -18.93 19.95
C PHE A 1006 27.79 -19.52 18.75
N PHE A 1007 27.95 -20.85 18.70
CA PHE A 1007 28.56 -21.51 17.55
C PHE A 1007 27.74 -21.29 16.28
N ALA A 1008 26.43 -21.55 16.33
CA ALA A 1008 25.55 -21.33 15.18
C ALA A 1008 25.60 -19.87 14.72
N TYR A 1009 25.47 -18.92 15.65
CA TYR A 1009 25.48 -17.49 15.33
C TYR A 1009 26.81 -17.01 14.73
N LEU A 1010 27.95 -17.41 15.30
CA LEU A 1010 29.27 -17.02 14.80
C LEU A 1010 29.65 -17.71 13.48
N ARG A 1011 29.06 -18.88 13.18
CA ARG A 1011 29.34 -19.64 11.96
C ARG A 1011 28.42 -19.29 10.79
N THR A 1012 27.14 -19.04 11.06
CA THR A 1012 26.10 -18.87 10.03
C THR A 1012 25.37 -17.53 10.10
N GLY A 1013 25.68 -16.69 11.09
CA GLY A 1013 24.99 -15.42 11.32
C GLY A 1013 23.58 -15.57 11.88
N ARG A 1014 23.17 -16.78 12.30
CA ARG A 1014 21.81 -17.05 12.78
C ARG A 1014 21.81 -17.99 13.99
N SER A 1015 20.99 -17.66 14.98
CA SER A 1015 20.60 -18.56 16.06
C SER A 1015 19.07 -18.73 16.07
N PRO A 1016 18.54 -19.96 16.13
CA PRO A 1016 17.10 -20.20 16.24
C PRO A 1016 16.45 -19.57 17.48
N ARG A 1017 17.26 -19.23 18.50
CA ARG A 1017 16.76 -18.70 19.78
C ARG A 1017 17.05 -17.23 20.00
N HIS A 1018 17.95 -16.62 19.22
CA HIS A 1018 18.39 -15.23 19.45
C HIS A 1018 18.34 -14.34 18.21
N GLY A 1019 17.98 -14.88 17.03
CA GLY A 1019 17.81 -14.11 15.80
C GLY A 1019 19.04 -14.13 14.89
N SER A 1020 19.10 -13.15 13.98
CA SER A 1020 20.13 -13.04 12.94
C SER A 1020 21.09 -11.87 13.19
N ALA A 1021 22.32 -11.98 12.69
CA ALA A 1021 23.30 -10.89 12.69
C ALA A 1021 22.89 -9.77 11.73
N ALA A 1022 23.07 -8.53 12.16
CA ALA A 1022 22.78 -7.32 11.40
C ALA A 1022 23.85 -6.26 11.67
N GLY A 1023 23.92 -5.24 10.82
CA GLY A 1023 24.89 -4.14 10.96
C GLY A 1023 26.35 -4.63 11.03
N PRO A 1024 27.20 -4.01 11.87
CA PRO A 1024 28.61 -4.38 12.01
C PRO A 1024 28.84 -5.84 12.41
N MET A 1025 27.92 -6.45 13.17
CA MET A 1025 28.09 -7.84 13.59
C MET A 1025 27.97 -8.82 12.41
N ALA A 1026 27.17 -8.49 11.39
CA ALA A 1026 27.11 -9.29 10.17
C ALA A 1026 28.48 -9.33 9.47
N ASP A 1027 29.21 -8.22 9.47
CA ASP A 1027 30.54 -8.15 8.85
C ASP A 1027 31.59 -8.92 9.67
N VAL A 1028 31.49 -8.85 11.00
CA VAL A 1028 32.32 -9.67 11.90
C VAL A 1028 32.09 -11.16 11.64
N VAL A 1029 30.84 -11.63 11.64
CA VAL A 1029 30.52 -13.04 11.36
C VAL A 1029 31.05 -13.47 9.98
N ALA A 1030 30.88 -12.63 8.96
CA ALA A 1030 31.41 -12.91 7.62
C ALA A 1030 32.94 -13.04 7.61
N SER A 1031 33.63 -12.19 8.39
CA SER A 1031 35.09 -12.25 8.52
C SER A 1031 35.60 -13.53 9.19
N LEU A 1032 34.79 -14.18 10.03
CA LEU A 1032 35.12 -15.44 10.71
C LEU A 1032 34.96 -16.66 9.79
N GLY A 1033 34.33 -16.52 8.61
CA GLY A 1033 34.05 -17.61 7.68
C GLY A 1033 35.24 -18.53 7.36
N PRO A 1034 36.48 -18.02 7.18
CA PRO A 1034 37.68 -18.82 6.96
C PRO A 1034 38.16 -19.69 8.14
N LEU A 1035 37.74 -19.39 9.37
CA LEU A 1035 38.23 -20.07 10.57
C LEU A 1035 37.71 -21.52 10.64
N PRO A 1036 38.51 -22.47 11.16
CA PRO A 1036 38.05 -23.83 11.37
C PRO A 1036 37.00 -23.87 12.48
N ASP A 1037 36.07 -24.84 12.40
CA ASP A 1037 35.00 -25.01 13.38
C ASP A 1037 35.52 -25.15 14.83
N SER A 1038 36.72 -25.72 15.01
CA SER A 1038 37.36 -25.81 16.33
C SER A 1038 37.63 -24.44 16.96
N ASP A 1039 37.99 -23.43 16.17
CA ASP A 1039 38.23 -22.08 16.66
C ASP A 1039 36.90 -21.36 16.96
N ILE A 1040 35.89 -21.51 16.11
CA ILE A 1040 34.54 -20.96 16.36
C ILE A 1040 33.91 -21.61 17.60
N ARG A 1041 34.09 -22.92 17.78
CA ARG A 1041 33.65 -23.65 18.99
C ARG A 1041 34.40 -23.18 20.23
N ALA A 1042 35.71 -22.99 20.16
CA ALA A 1042 36.49 -22.43 21.27
C ALA A 1042 35.97 -21.04 21.68
N MET A 1043 35.70 -20.15 20.71
CA MET A 1043 35.07 -18.85 20.97
C MET A 1043 33.71 -19.00 21.66
N ALA A 1044 32.86 -19.92 21.18
CA ALA A 1044 31.56 -20.20 21.77
C ALA A 1044 31.65 -20.73 23.21
N ILE A 1045 32.60 -21.62 23.52
CA ILE A 1045 32.86 -22.14 24.87
C ILE A 1045 33.23 -20.99 25.82
N TYR A 1046 34.12 -20.09 25.38
CA TYR A 1046 34.51 -18.93 26.17
C TYR A 1046 33.32 -17.99 26.44
N LEU A 1047 32.59 -17.58 25.40
CA LEU A 1047 31.45 -16.68 25.51
C LEU A 1047 30.31 -17.26 26.36
N ALA A 1048 29.98 -18.54 26.19
CA ALA A 1048 28.99 -19.23 27.00
C ALA A 1048 29.37 -19.23 28.50
N SER A 1049 30.67 -19.28 28.82
CA SER A 1049 31.13 -19.22 30.21
C SER A 1049 30.97 -17.84 30.87
N LEU A 1050 30.82 -16.77 30.07
CA LEU A 1050 30.60 -15.40 30.54
C LEU A 1050 29.10 -15.08 30.72
N ALA A 1051 28.24 -15.78 29.99
CA ALA A 1051 26.79 -15.62 30.03
C ALA A 1051 26.19 -16.26 31.30
N ARG A 1052 26.26 -15.56 32.43
CA ARG A 1052 25.55 -15.95 33.66
C ARG A 1052 24.11 -15.40 33.63
N ALA A 1053 23.13 -16.23 33.25
CA ALA A 1053 21.73 -15.97 33.55
C ALA A 1053 20.99 -17.29 33.86
N ALA A 1054 20.18 -17.30 34.92
CA ALA A 1054 19.21 -18.35 35.16
C ALA A 1054 18.01 -18.17 34.22
N PRO A 1055 17.37 -19.24 33.71
CA PRO A 1055 16.23 -19.11 32.81
C PRO A 1055 15.08 -18.35 33.49
N GLY A 1056 14.69 -17.22 32.90
CA GLY A 1056 13.44 -16.54 33.22
C GLY A 1056 12.27 -17.13 32.43
N PRO A 1057 11.02 -16.96 32.87
CA PRO A 1057 9.86 -17.35 32.07
C PRO A 1057 9.83 -16.51 30.78
N VAL A 1058 9.66 -17.18 29.64
CA VAL A 1058 9.37 -16.50 28.37
C VAL A 1058 7.94 -15.98 28.47
N ALA A 1059 7.75 -14.67 28.50
CA ALA A 1059 6.43 -14.07 28.52
C ALA A 1059 5.63 -14.52 27.28
N ALA A 1060 4.42 -15.02 27.49
CA ALA A 1060 3.48 -15.23 26.40
C ALA A 1060 3.17 -13.88 25.74
N SER A 1061 2.95 -13.88 24.42
CA SER A 1061 2.49 -12.70 23.67
C SER A 1061 1.34 -12.02 24.42
N ALA A 1062 1.56 -10.78 24.89
CA ALA A 1062 0.52 -10.03 25.58
C ALA A 1062 -0.49 -9.47 24.58
N SER A 1063 -1.76 -9.49 24.94
CA SER A 1063 -2.85 -8.94 24.11
C SER A 1063 -3.01 -7.44 24.31
N VAL A 1064 -2.04 -6.64 23.90
CA VAL A 1064 -2.23 -5.17 23.79
C VAL A 1064 -1.29 -4.65 22.71
N PRO A 1065 -1.60 -3.55 21.97
CA PRO A 1065 -1.16 -2.22 22.45
C PRO A 1065 -1.80 -0.98 21.75
N ALA A 1066 -1.19 0.18 22.00
CA ALA A 1066 -1.53 1.59 21.72
C ALA A 1066 -2.23 1.98 20.37
N PRO A 1067 -2.94 3.13 20.32
CA PRO A 1067 -3.69 3.58 19.15
C PRO A 1067 -2.86 3.69 17.85
N GLY A 1068 -3.37 3.19 16.70
CA GLY A 1068 -2.77 3.30 15.35
C GLY A 1068 -1.66 2.30 15.01
N ALA A 1069 -0.95 1.78 16.00
CA ALA A 1069 0.21 0.93 15.77
C ALA A 1069 -0.14 -0.53 15.44
N SER A 1070 -1.34 -1.00 15.82
CA SER A 1070 -1.78 -2.37 15.53
C SER A 1070 -2.13 -2.55 14.07
N SER A 1071 -2.82 -1.59 13.47
CA SER A 1071 -3.19 -1.65 12.06
C SER A 1071 -1.95 -1.66 11.15
N LEU A 1072 -0.95 -0.80 11.42
CA LEU A 1072 0.32 -0.76 10.69
C LEU A 1072 1.10 -2.07 10.81
N PHE A 1073 1.26 -2.61 12.02
CA PHE A 1073 1.94 -3.89 12.22
C PHE A 1073 1.19 -5.04 11.53
N GLN A 1074 -0.14 -5.06 11.61
CA GLN A 1074 -0.96 -6.08 10.96
C GLN A 1074 -0.88 -6.02 9.43
N GLY A 1075 -0.85 -4.81 8.86
CA GLY A 1075 -0.73 -4.61 7.42
C GLY A 1075 0.67 -4.94 6.87
N ALA A 1076 1.73 -4.60 7.60
CA ALA A 1076 3.10 -4.65 7.07
C ALA A 1076 4.01 -5.75 7.65
N CYS A 1077 3.76 -6.19 8.89
CA CYS A 1077 4.69 -7.05 9.63
C CYS A 1077 4.08 -8.43 9.99
N ALA A 1078 2.77 -8.50 10.25
CA ALA A 1078 2.13 -9.70 10.80
C ALA A 1078 2.19 -10.91 9.87
N SER A 1079 2.19 -10.74 8.55
CA SER A 1079 2.28 -11.87 7.60
C SER A 1079 3.53 -12.73 7.79
N CYS A 1080 4.64 -12.13 8.24
CA CYS A 1080 5.90 -12.83 8.51
C CYS A 1080 6.09 -13.14 10.00
N HIS A 1081 5.65 -12.23 10.88
CA HIS A 1081 5.92 -12.31 12.32
C HIS A 1081 4.79 -12.93 13.16
N GLU A 1082 3.60 -13.12 12.58
CA GLU A 1082 2.46 -13.83 13.18
C GLU A 1082 2.16 -15.10 12.37
N GLY A 1083 1.77 -16.19 13.05
CA GLY A 1083 1.35 -17.43 12.38
C GLY A 1083 2.47 -18.29 11.77
N GLY A 1084 3.74 -17.87 11.87
CA GLY A 1084 4.89 -18.68 11.48
C GLY A 1084 4.95 -18.91 9.97
N ALA A 1085 5.42 -17.91 9.23
CA ALA A 1085 5.88 -18.11 7.85
C ALA A 1085 6.97 -19.21 7.84
N GLY A 1086 6.57 -20.45 7.52
CA GLY A 1086 7.46 -21.60 7.30
C GLY A 1086 8.25 -22.11 8.50
N GLY A 1087 8.01 -21.66 9.74
CA GLY A 1087 8.75 -22.13 10.92
C GLY A 1087 10.22 -21.72 11.00
N GLU A 1088 10.67 -20.81 10.12
CA GLU A 1088 12.07 -20.40 10.05
C GLU A 1088 12.38 -19.12 10.85
N LEU A 1089 11.45 -18.17 10.98
CA LEU A 1089 11.74 -16.92 11.69
C LEU A 1089 11.71 -17.10 13.22
N VAL A 1090 12.69 -16.51 13.90
CA VAL A 1090 12.73 -16.49 15.38
C VAL A 1090 11.55 -15.66 15.89
N PRO A 1091 10.73 -16.18 16.83
CA PRO A 1091 9.65 -15.41 17.42
C PRO A 1091 10.14 -14.06 17.97
N LEU A 1092 9.44 -12.97 17.67
CA LEU A 1092 9.83 -11.62 18.09
C LEU A 1092 10.01 -11.49 19.61
N GLY A 1093 9.25 -12.27 20.39
CA GLY A 1093 9.39 -12.33 21.85
C GLY A 1093 10.74 -12.86 22.34
N LEU A 1094 11.53 -13.51 21.49
CA LEU A 1094 12.88 -14.00 21.81
C LEU A 1094 14.00 -13.08 21.27
N VAL A 1095 13.66 -12.09 20.46
CA VAL A 1095 14.65 -11.21 19.81
C VAL A 1095 15.21 -10.20 20.81
N THR A 1096 16.52 -10.25 21.05
CA THR A 1096 17.19 -9.39 22.07
C THR A 1096 16.96 -7.89 21.83
N ALA A 1097 16.87 -7.43 20.58
CA ALA A 1097 16.62 -6.03 20.26
C ALA A 1097 15.26 -5.51 20.78
N VAL A 1098 14.24 -6.37 20.87
CA VAL A 1098 12.91 -6.01 21.39
C VAL A 1098 12.96 -5.77 22.91
N HIS A 1099 13.85 -6.47 23.61
CA HIS A 1099 14.06 -6.41 25.06
C HIS A 1099 15.12 -5.38 25.49
N SER A 1100 15.76 -4.70 24.54
CA SER A 1100 16.85 -3.77 24.84
C SER A 1100 16.38 -2.53 25.63
N ALA A 1101 17.30 -1.88 26.36
CA ALA A 1101 17.10 -0.55 26.92
C ALA A 1101 16.98 0.52 25.83
N HIS A 1102 17.62 0.32 24.68
CA HIS A 1102 17.67 1.28 23.58
C HIS A 1102 16.84 0.76 22.38
N PRO A 1103 16.02 1.61 21.75
CA PRO A 1103 15.23 1.21 20.59
C PRO A 1103 16.04 1.10 19.29
N ASP A 1104 17.29 1.59 19.29
CA ASP A 1104 18.10 1.84 18.11
C ASP A 1104 18.24 0.62 17.20
N ASN A 1105 18.52 -0.57 17.72
CA ASN A 1105 18.65 -1.79 16.89
C ASN A 1105 17.32 -2.19 16.22
N LEU A 1106 16.19 -2.06 16.93
CA LEU A 1106 14.88 -2.37 16.35
C LEU A 1106 14.48 -1.33 15.29
N ILE A 1107 14.76 -0.04 15.55
CA ILE A 1107 14.58 1.04 14.56
C ILE A 1107 15.44 0.79 13.32
N GLN A 1108 16.73 0.45 13.49
CA GLN A 1108 17.63 0.15 12.38
C GLN A 1108 17.12 -1.02 11.53
N ALA A 1109 16.57 -2.07 12.16
CA ALA A 1109 15.98 -3.20 11.46
C ALA A 1109 14.71 -2.82 10.67
N VAL A 1110 13.82 -2.01 11.23
CA VAL A 1110 12.60 -1.54 10.52
C VAL A 1110 12.96 -0.60 9.36
N LEU A 1111 13.87 0.35 9.59
CA LEU A 1111 14.25 1.33 8.56
C LEU A 1111 15.00 0.66 7.41
N ASN A 1112 16.05 -0.12 7.72
CA ASN A 1112 16.97 -0.61 6.70
C ASN A 1112 16.72 -2.05 6.26
N GLY A 1113 15.75 -2.72 6.89
CA GLY A 1113 15.53 -4.16 6.71
C GLY A 1113 16.65 -5.00 7.32
N ILE A 1114 16.52 -6.31 7.15
CA ILE A 1114 17.56 -7.29 7.48
C ILE A 1114 17.72 -8.13 6.22
N ALA A 1115 18.73 -7.79 5.41
CA ALA A 1115 19.10 -8.58 4.24
C ALA A 1115 19.32 -10.03 4.69
N ALA A 1116 18.54 -10.96 4.16
CA ALA A 1116 18.52 -12.34 4.61
C ALA A 1116 19.95 -12.88 4.68
N ALA A 1117 20.28 -13.54 5.79
CA ALA A 1117 21.58 -14.16 6.01
C ALA A 1117 22.08 -15.01 4.83
N ALA A 1118 21.23 -15.47 3.89
CA ALA A 1118 21.63 -16.28 2.74
C ALA A 1118 22.38 -15.55 1.61
N GLU A 1119 22.31 -14.21 1.48
CA GLU A 1119 23.15 -13.50 0.50
C GLU A 1119 24.62 -13.42 0.96
N ARG A 1120 24.86 -13.52 2.28
CA ARG A 1120 26.20 -13.40 2.89
C ARG A 1120 26.75 -14.69 3.51
N PHE A 1121 25.87 -15.63 3.88
CA PHE A 1121 26.21 -16.85 4.57
C PHE A 1121 25.59 -18.07 3.87
N PRO A 1122 26.29 -19.22 3.79
CA PRO A 1122 25.72 -20.41 3.18
C PRO A 1122 24.44 -20.85 3.90
N ALA A 1123 23.37 -21.07 3.16
CA ALA A 1123 22.14 -21.62 3.72
C ALA A 1123 22.38 -23.07 4.20
N PRO A 1124 21.80 -23.50 5.34
CA PRO A 1124 21.81 -24.91 5.75
C PRO A 1124 21.12 -25.83 4.73
N ASP A 1125 20.13 -25.28 4.01
CA ASP A 1125 19.42 -25.90 2.90
C ASP A 1125 19.45 -24.93 1.69
N PRO A 1126 20.12 -25.28 0.58
CA PRO A 1126 20.16 -24.46 -0.64
C PRO A 1126 18.80 -24.29 -1.34
N SER A 1127 17.78 -25.06 -0.97
CA SER A 1127 16.46 -25.09 -1.63
C SER A 1127 15.40 -24.20 -0.96
N ALA A 1128 15.65 -23.69 0.25
CA ALA A 1128 14.75 -22.78 0.95
C ALA A 1128 14.98 -21.32 0.53
N PRO A 1129 13.93 -20.54 0.20
CA PRO A 1129 14.07 -19.14 -0.16
C PRO A 1129 14.56 -18.30 1.05
N PRO A 1130 15.54 -17.39 0.86
CA PRO A 1130 16.04 -16.56 1.96
C PRO A 1130 14.94 -15.68 2.54
N ALA A 1131 14.63 -15.80 3.84
CA ALA A 1131 13.73 -14.87 4.51
C ALA A 1131 14.44 -13.53 4.77
N ALA A 1132 14.20 -12.54 3.92
CA ALA A 1132 14.68 -11.17 4.08
C ALA A 1132 13.60 -10.29 4.70
N MET A 1133 13.98 -9.42 5.64
CA MET A 1133 13.06 -8.39 6.13
C MET A 1133 13.18 -7.16 5.22
N PRO A 1134 12.08 -6.68 4.61
CA PRO A 1134 12.10 -5.49 3.75
C PRO A 1134 12.42 -4.22 4.56
N ALA A 1135 12.96 -3.21 3.87
CA ALA A 1135 13.25 -1.90 4.42
C ALA A 1135 12.01 -1.00 4.33
N PHE A 1136 11.66 -0.31 5.43
CA PHE A 1136 10.52 0.62 5.47
C PHE A 1136 10.94 2.10 5.51
N ARG A 1137 12.24 2.39 5.31
CA ARG A 1137 12.78 3.75 5.27
C ARG A 1137 11.98 4.64 4.31
N ASP A 1138 11.78 4.25 3.07
CA ASP A 1138 11.16 5.16 2.09
C ASP A 1138 9.62 5.08 2.07
N THR A 1139 9.05 4.16 2.85
CA THR A 1139 7.61 3.87 2.88
C THR A 1139 6.92 4.42 4.12
N PHE A 1140 7.56 4.35 5.29
CA PHE A 1140 6.99 4.81 6.56
C PHE A 1140 7.58 6.15 7.00
N THR A 1141 6.73 7.02 7.52
CA THR A 1141 7.11 8.25 8.24
C THR A 1141 7.77 7.93 9.58
N ASP A 1142 8.44 8.91 10.19
CA ASP A 1142 9.07 8.74 11.51
C ASP A 1142 8.06 8.33 12.59
N ARG A 1143 6.88 8.93 12.57
CA ARG A 1143 5.76 8.59 13.44
C ARG A 1143 5.32 7.14 13.26
N GLN A 1144 5.12 6.68 12.02
CA GLN A 1144 4.68 5.31 11.74
C GLN A 1144 5.72 4.27 12.21
N VAL A 1145 7.01 4.54 12.01
CA VAL A 1145 8.08 3.67 12.53
C VAL A 1145 8.08 3.66 14.06
N ALA A 1146 7.93 4.82 14.71
CA ALA A 1146 7.84 4.90 16.17
C ALA A 1146 6.65 4.11 16.72
N GLU A 1147 5.49 4.18 16.06
CA GLU A 1147 4.28 3.42 16.39
C GLU A 1147 4.53 1.91 16.28
N VAL A 1148 5.05 1.42 15.15
CA VAL A 1148 5.35 -0.01 14.95
C VAL A 1148 6.38 -0.53 15.95
N VAL A 1149 7.41 0.26 16.27
CA VAL A 1149 8.46 -0.08 17.26
C VAL A 1149 7.86 -0.16 18.67
N ALA A 1150 7.00 0.80 19.04
CA ALA A 1150 6.30 0.80 20.33
C ALA A 1150 5.35 -0.40 20.45
N TYR A 1151 4.55 -0.68 19.41
CA TYR A 1151 3.67 -1.85 19.33
C TYR A 1151 4.44 -3.15 19.54
N THR A 1152 5.53 -3.32 18.80
CA THR A 1152 6.34 -4.53 18.83
C THR A 1152 6.87 -4.78 20.24
N ARG A 1153 7.38 -3.74 20.91
CA ARG A 1153 7.83 -3.87 22.30
C ARG A 1153 6.69 -4.20 23.26
N ALA A 1154 5.59 -3.48 23.20
CA ALA A 1154 4.47 -3.69 24.11
C ALA A 1154 3.84 -5.09 23.99
N ARG A 1155 3.79 -5.64 22.78
CA ARG A 1155 3.23 -6.98 22.51
C ARG A 1155 4.20 -8.12 22.87
N TYR A 1156 5.48 -7.97 22.52
CA TYR A 1156 6.46 -9.06 22.57
C TYR A 1156 7.48 -8.95 23.72
N ALA A 1157 7.52 -7.81 24.42
CA ALA A 1157 8.31 -7.59 25.64
C ALA A 1157 7.49 -6.79 26.67
N PRO A 1158 6.32 -7.30 27.12
CA PRO A 1158 5.40 -6.56 27.99
C PRO A 1158 5.98 -6.21 29.37
N ASP A 1159 6.98 -6.97 29.84
CA ASP A 1159 7.66 -6.72 31.11
C ASP A 1159 8.75 -5.63 31.01
N ALA A 1160 9.08 -5.18 29.79
CA ALA A 1160 10.08 -4.16 29.55
C ALA A 1160 9.44 -2.75 29.55
N PRO A 1161 10.06 -1.75 30.21
CA PRO A 1161 9.50 -0.39 30.25
C PRO A 1161 9.45 0.23 28.85
N GLU A 1162 8.44 1.05 28.57
CA GLU A 1162 8.32 1.79 27.30
C GLU A 1162 9.55 2.67 27.02
N TRP A 1163 9.89 2.83 25.75
CA TRP A 1163 10.98 3.73 25.34
C TRP A 1163 10.47 5.18 25.24
N PRO A 1164 11.09 6.14 25.96
CA PRO A 1164 10.70 7.54 25.84
C PRO A 1164 11.22 8.17 24.53
N GLY A 1165 10.44 9.08 23.95
CA GLY A 1165 10.88 9.92 22.82
C GLY A 1165 11.19 9.16 21.52
N LEU A 1166 10.43 8.09 21.23
CA LEU A 1166 10.68 7.20 20.09
C LEU A 1166 10.77 7.93 18.74
N GLU A 1167 9.88 8.86 18.43
CA GLU A 1167 9.90 9.59 17.14
C GLU A 1167 11.22 10.37 16.94
N ALA A 1168 11.72 11.03 17.99
CA ALA A 1168 13.02 11.70 17.95
C ALA A 1168 14.18 10.70 17.82
N ALA A 1169 14.05 9.50 18.40
CA ALA A 1169 15.02 8.43 18.20
C ALA A 1169 15.00 7.90 16.75
N VAL A 1170 13.82 7.75 16.15
CA VAL A 1170 13.67 7.36 14.74
C VAL A 1170 14.29 8.41 13.83
N ALA A 1171 13.96 9.69 14.00
CA ALA A 1171 14.55 10.78 13.20
C ALA A 1171 16.08 10.80 13.31
N ARG A 1172 16.62 10.60 14.53
CA ARG A 1172 18.07 10.50 14.75
C ARG A 1172 18.67 9.33 13.97
N VAL A 1173 18.12 8.12 14.11
CA VAL A 1173 18.64 6.90 13.46
C VAL A 1173 18.49 6.98 11.94
N ARG A 1174 17.36 7.53 11.45
CA ARG A 1174 17.13 7.75 10.01
C ARG A 1174 18.13 8.73 9.41
N GLY A 1175 18.53 9.75 10.16
CA GLY A 1175 19.55 10.72 9.75
C GLY A 1175 20.98 10.17 9.75
N LEU A 1176 21.23 9.00 10.35
CA LEU A 1176 22.52 8.31 10.23
C LEU A 1176 22.67 7.72 8.83
N LYS A 1177 23.89 7.70 8.30
CA LYS A 1177 24.19 6.97 7.07
C LYS A 1177 23.90 5.48 7.31
N PRO A 1178 23.15 4.80 6.42
CA PRO A 1178 22.98 3.35 6.51
C PRO A 1178 24.33 2.65 6.54
N HIS A 1179 24.42 1.56 7.30
CA HIS A 1179 25.64 0.74 7.36
C HIS A 1179 25.96 0.18 5.97
N ALA A 1180 27.06 0.64 5.38
CA ALA A 1180 27.55 0.12 4.12
C ALA A 1180 28.29 -1.20 4.37
N ALA A 1181 27.68 -2.28 3.90
CA ALA A 1181 28.27 -3.60 3.95
C ALA A 1181 29.44 -3.73 2.96
N TRP A 1182 30.42 -4.53 3.38
CA TRP A 1182 31.60 -4.93 2.59
C TRP A 1182 31.32 -6.03 1.57
#